data_AF-A0A1B6J089-F1
#
_entry.id   AF-A0A1B6J089-F1
#
_cell.length_a   1.000
_cell.length_b   1.000
_cell.length_c   1.000
_cell.angle_alpha   90.00
_cell.angle_beta   90.00
_cell.angle_gamma   90.00
#
_symmetry.space_group_name_H-M   'P 1'
#
loop_
_entity.id
_entity.type
_entity.pdbx_description
1 polymer ?
#
loop_
_entity_poly.entity_id
_entity_poly.type
_entity_poly.pdbx_seq_one_letter_code
_entity_poly.pdbx_strand_id
1 'polypeptide(L)'
;TQFSGAVVARPHGLALTCLGDSCMCNPGWSGEYCNLKQCDQRCNDHGQCKNGTCLCVTGWNGKHCTQEGCPNSCSGHGQCRVNQDSQWECRCSEGWDGADCNVLLEQSCNDGRDNDKDGLADCEDPECCSHHLCRSSQLCVSAPKPIDILLRKQPPAITASFFERMKFLIEDGSLQNYARPETFNESRSAVVRGRVVTAMGMGLMGVRVSTSTPMEGFTLTREDGWFDLLVNGGGAVTLQFGRSPFRPQTYIVNVPWNEVVIIDTVVMWTGEDKTVSMGPHACRAHDYDLMKPVVLATWKHGFQGACPDKSSILAESQVVQESYQVPGTGLNLVYHSSRAAGYLSTIQLQLTPETIPSSLTLIHLRITIEGILFEKTFEADPGIKFTYAWNRLNVYRQRVYGVTTALVKVGYQYTDCKDVLWDVQTTKLSGHDMSISEVGGWNLDIHHRYNFHEGILQKGDGSNMYLKHKPRIIRTTLGDGHQRPLDCADCDGAAGPKQRLLAPVALAAAPDGSIYVGDFNLVRRVMVDGTVRTVVRLNVTRVAYRYHIALSPLDGTLYISDPESHQILRVRNPDDFSDPDHNWEAAVGSGERCLPGDEAHCGDGALARDAKLAYPKGVAVSADNVLYFADGTNIRMMDRDGIVTT
;
A
#
# COMPACT_ATOMS: atom_id res chain seq x y z
N THR A 1 -0.84 -77.16 14.36
CA THR A 1 -1.37 -76.74 13.04
C THR A 1 -2.52 -75.78 13.27
N GLN A 2 -2.32 -74.52 12.88
CA GLN A 2 -3.31 -73.43 12.69
C GLN A 2 -4.33 -73.16 13.82
N PHE A 3 -4.06 -72.11 14.61
CA PHE A 3 -5.14 -71.22 15.06
C PHE A 3 -5.12 -69.98 14.18
N SER A 4 -6.21 -69.75 13.43
CA SER A 4 -6.40 -68.60 12.57
C SER A 4 -6.52 -67.33 13.41
N GLY A 5 -5.72 -66.32 13.07
CA GLY A 5 -5.71 -65.01 13.72
C GLY A 5 -7.05 -64.29 13.58
N ALA A 6 -7.65 -63.96 14.73
CA ALA A 6 -8.73 -63.00 14.82
C ALA A 6 -8.12 -61.58 14.76
N VAL A 7 -8.47 -60.84 13.71
CA VAL A 7 -8.23 -59.39 13.64
C VAL A 7 -9.16 -58.72 14.65
N VAL A 8 -8.64 -58.42 15.84
CA VAL A 8 -9.34 -57.58 16.82
C VAL A 8 -9.08 -56.13 16.45
N ALA A 9 -9.95 -55.56 15.61
CA ALA A 9 -10.11 -54.11 15.53
C ALA A 9 -10.69 -53.63 16.87
N ARG A 10 -9.86 -53.06 17.74
CA ARG A 10 -10.37 -52.32 18.91
C ARG A 10 -10.74 -50.89 18.47
N PRO A 11 -11.94 -50.40 18.82
CA PRO A 11 -12.27 -48.99 18.65
C PRO A 11 -11.44 -48.19 19.68
N HIS A 12 -11.19 -46.91 19.40
CA HIS A 12 -10.37 -45.96 20.17
C HIS A 12 -8.90 -45.82 19.73
N GLY A 13 -8.70 -45.14 18.59
CA GLY A 13 -7.65 -44.11 18.48
C GLY A 13 -6.19 -44.51 18.22
N LEU A 14 -5.88 -45.79 18.00
CA LEU A 14 -4.50 -46.22 17.72
C LEU A 14 -4.21 -46.20 16.21
N ALA A 15 -3.17 -45.47 15.79
CA ALA A 15 -2.79 -45.32 14.39
C ALA A 15 -1.57 -46.20 14.08
N LEU A 16 -1.82 -47.46 13.72
CA LEU A 16 -0.79 -48.44 13.39
C LEU A 16 -1.21 -49.30 12.18
N THR A 17 -0.22 -49.81 11.46
CA THR A 17 -0.37 -50.75 10.34
C THR A 17 0.41 -52.02 10.67
N CYS A 18 -0.23 -53.18 10.66
CA CYS A 18 0.42 -54.47 10.92
C CYS A 18 0.63 -55.25 9.62
N LEU A 19 1.86 -55.71 9.39
CA LEU A 19 2.23 -56.64 8.31
C LEU A 19 2.76 -57.93 8.95
N GLY A 20 1.91 -58.96 9.02
CA GLY A 20 2.22 -60.21 9.73
C GLY A 20 2.26 -60.01 11.24
N ASP A 21 3.31 -60.52 11.89
CA ASP A 21 3.50 -60.44 13.36
C ASP A 21 4.18 -59.13 13.81
N SER A 22 4.43 -58.19 12.90
CA SER A 22 5.05 -56.89 13.19
C SER A 22 4.08 -55.73 12.90
N CYS A 23 3.86 -54.89 13.90
CA CYS A 23 3.04 -53.68 13.79
C CYS A 23 3.93 -52.44 13.81
N MET A 24 3.77 -51.57 12.82
CA MET A 24 4.46 -50.29 12.71
C MET A 24 3.47 -49.16 12.94
N CYS A 25 3.89 -48.12 13.67
CA CYS A 25 3.08 -46.92 13.81
C CYS A 25 2.91 -46.22 12.46
N ASN A 26 1.72 -45.66 12.24
CA ASN A 26 1.49 -44.81 11.08
C ASN A 26 2.39 -43.57 11.15
N PRO A 27 2.76 -42.97 10.00
CA PRO A 27 3.56 -41.74 9.99
C PRO A 27 3.00 -40.67 10.94
N GLY A 28 3.87 -40.11 11.79
CA GLY A 28 3.50 -39.11 12.80
C GLY A 28 2.98 -39.68 14.13
N TRP A 29 3.05 -40.99 14.35
CA TRP A 29 2.69 -41.66 15.60
C TRP A 29 3.84 -42.51 16.15
N SER A 30 3.94 -42.60 17.47
CA SER A 30 4.97 -43.35 18.19
C SER A 30 4.46 -43.92 19.51
N GLY A 31 5.37 -44.53 20.27
CA GLY A 31 5.07 -45.24 21.51
C GLY A 31 4.82 -46.73 21.26
N GLU A 32 4.91 -47.53 22.33
CA GLU A 32 4.74 -48.99 22.29
C GLU A 32 3.40 -49.43 21.66
N TYR A 33 2.37 -48.58 21.79
CA TYR A 33 1.03 -48.81 21.26
C TYR A 33 0.64 -47.84 20.14
N CYS A 34 1.57 -47.03 19.60
CA CYS A 34 1.26 -46.00 18.59
C CYS A 34 0.16 -45.01 19.04
N ASN A 35 0.16 -44.68 20.33
CA ASN A 35 -0.80 -43.80 20.99
C ASN A 35 -0.25 -42.39 21.26
N LEU A 36 1.02 -42.14 20.96
CA LEU A 36 1.65 -40.83 21.11
C LEU A 36 1.77 -40.18 19.74
N LYS A 37 1.11 -39.04 19.55
CA LYS A 37 1.29 -38.25 18.34
C LYS A 37 2.66 -37.55 18.41
N GLN A 38 3.47 -37.71 17.37
CA GLN A 38 4.76 -37.03 17.24
C GLN A 38 4.54 -35.58 16.82
N CYS A 39 5.42 -34.71 17.28
CA CYS A 39 5.49 -33.33 16.82
C CYS A 39 6.40 -33.24 15.59
N ASP A 40 6.35 -32.10 14.92
CA ASP A 40 7.32 -31.76 13.89
C ASP A 40 8.75 -31.76 14.46
N GLN A 41 9.74 -32.09 13.65
CA GLN A 41 11.15 -32.12 14.08
C GLN A 41 11.64 -30.75 14.54
N ARG A 42 11.08 -29.68 13.97
CA ARG A 42 11.35 -28.29 14.36
C ARG A 42 11.05 -28.00 15.83
N CYS A 43 10.15 -28.77 16.45
CA CYS A 43 9.84 -28.66 17.87
C CYS A 43 11.03 -28.97 18.79
N ASN A 44 11.97 -29.82 18.34
CA ASN A 44 13.02 -30.35 19.21
C ASN A 44 14.05 -29.29 19.64
N ASP A 45 14.14 -28.18 18.91
CA ASP A 45 15.13 -27.13 19.18
C ASP A 45 14.73 -26.27 20.39
N HIS A 46 13.46 -25.85 20.44
CA HIS A 46 12.95 -24.89 21.45
C HIS A 46 11.62 -25.29 22.07
N GLY A 47 11.28 -26.57 22.04
CA GLY A 47 10.04 -27.07 22.62
C GLY A 47 10.12 -28.49 23.13
N GLN A 48 9.09 -28.86 23.88
CA GLN A 48 8.87 -30.23 24.34
C GLN A 48 7.59 -30.76 23.74
N CYS A 49 7.71 -31.81 22.94
CA CYS A 49 6.55 -32.44 22.33
C CYS A 49 5.68 -33.13 23.39
N LYS A 50 4.41 -32.71 23.51
CA LYS A 50 3.40 -33.40 24.32
C LYS A 50 2.22 -33.79 23.43
N ASN A 51 2.22 -35.06 23.02
CA ASN A 51 1.15 -35.70 22.24
C ASN A 51 0.71 -34.88 21.00
N GLY A 52 1.67 -34.48 20.17
CA GLY A 52 1.44 -33.75 18.92
C GLY A 52 1.33 -32.23 19.06
N THR A 53 1.37 -31.70 20.29
CA THR A 53 1.48 -30.26 20.56
C THR A 53 2.90 -29.94 21.02
N CYS A 54 3.56 -29.00 20.35
CA CYS A 54 4.86 -28.51 20.79
C CYS A 54 4.66 -27.48 21.91
N LEU A 55 5.19 -27.76 23.11
CA LEU A 55 5.18 -26.78 24.20
C LEU A 55 6.48 -26.00 24.19
N CYS A 56 6.39 -24.72 23.82
CA CYS A 56 7.56 -23.86 23.69
C CYS A 56 8.19 -23.55 25.03
N VAL A 57 9.52 -23.51 25.04
CA VAL A 57 10.28 -22.94 26.15
C VAL A 57 10.03 -21.42 26.21
N THR A 58 10.36 -20.81 27.34
CA THR A 58 10.15 -19.37 27.56
C THR A 58 10.83 -18.53 26.47
N GLY A 59 10.07 -17.63 25.83
CA GLY A 59 10.59 -16.75 24.78
C GLY A 59 10.40 -17.26 23.35
N TRP A 60 9.84 -18.45 23.17
CA TRP A 60 9.54 -19.03 21.86
C TRP A 60 8.04 -19.16 21.63
N ASN A 61 7.62 -18.87 20.39
CA ASN A 61 6.24 -18.84 19.92
C ASN A 61 6.06 -19.77 18.72
N GLY A 62 4.80 -19.96 18.33
CA GLY A 62 4.43 -20.73 17.15
C GLY A 62 3.97 -22.14 17.47
N LYS A 63 3.54 -22.86 16.44
CA LYS A 63 3.09 -24.26 16.51
C LYS A 63 4.28 -25.22 16.69
N HIS A 64 5.45 -24.82 16.21
CA HIS A 64 6.68 -25.60 16.24
C HIS A 64 7.80 -24.96 17.07
N CYS A 65 7.52 -23.83 17.73
CA CYS A 65 8.48 -23.11 18.57
C CYS A 65 9.70 -22.61 17.81
N THR A 66 9.52 -22.22 16.56
CA THR A 66 10.57 -21.65 15.68
C THR A 66 10.42 -20.14 15.48
N GLN A 67 9.37 -19.52 16.05
CA GLN A 67 9.29 -18.06 16.12
C GLN A 67 9.89 -17.56 17.42
N GLU A 68 10.83 -16.63 17.32
CA GLU A 68 11.32 -15.88 18.48
C GLU A 68 10.26 -14.88 18.93
N GLY A 69 9.84 -14.99 20.20
CA GLY A 69 8.98 -13.99 20.84
C GLY A 69 9.73 -13.02 21.72
N CYS A 70 10.79 -13.50 22.37
CA CYS A 70 11.76 -12.67 23.07
C CYS A 70 13.11 -12.86 22.38
N PRO A 71 13.38 -12.08 21.30
CA PRO A 71 14.64 -12.21 20.58
C PRO A 71 15.80 -12.02 21.57
N ASN A 72 16.90 -12.75 21.35
CA ASN A 72 18.09 -12.74 22.20
C ASN A 72 17.82 -12.90 23.72
N SER A 73 16.70 -13.51 24.12
CA SER A 73 16.27 -13.60 25.53
C SER A 73 16.22 -12.23 26.24
N CYS A 74 15.72 -11.21 25.55
CA CYS A 74 15.70 -9.81 26.02
C CYS A 74 17.09 -9.29 26.39
N SER A 75 18.14 -9.80 25.73
CA SER A 75 19.55 -9.42 25.88
C SER A 75 20.07 -9.43 27.31
N GLY A 76 19.40 -10.15 28.23
CA GLY A 76 19.71 -10.12 29.67
C GLY A 76 19.28 -8.82 30.38
N HIS A 77 18.67 -7.87 29.68
CA HIS A 77 18.26 -6.56 30.17
C HIS A 77 16.75 -6.38 30.28
N GLY A 78 15.98 -7.46 30.12
CA GLY A 78 14.53 -7.45 30.29
C GLY A 78 13.98 -8.75 30.84
N GLN A 79 12.69 -8.75 31.08
CA GLN A 79 11.93 -9.95 31.44
C GLN A 79 11.04 -10.36 30.28
N CYS A 80 11.25 -11.59 29.81
CA CYS A 80 10.40 -12.20 28.80
C CYS A 80 9.06 -12.58 29.42
N ARG A 81 7.96 -11.98 28.95
CA ARG A 81 6.61 -12.17 29.50
C ARG A 81 5.60 -12.39 28.38
N VAL A 82 4.49 -13.04 28.71
CA VAL A 82 3.38 -13.24 27.76
C VAL A 82 2.44 -12.04 27.85
N ASN A 83 2.09 -11.46 26.72
CA ASN A 83 1.18 -10.33 26.61
C ASN A 83 -0.29 -10.77 26.55
N GLN A 84 -1.22 -9.81 26.40
CA GLN A 84 -2.66 -10.09 26.39
C GLN A 84 -3.10 -11.01 25.24
N ASP A 85 -2.34 -11.03 24.14
CA ASP A 85 -2.60 -11.85 22.95
C ASP A 85 -1.91 -13.24 23.00
N SER A 86 -1.42 -13.64 24.19
CA SER A 86 -0.70 -14.89 24.40
C SER A 86 0.61 -15.01 23.60
N GLN A 87 1.26 -13.89 23.30
CA GLN A 87 2.56 -13.83 22.64
C GLN A 87 3.65 -13.43 23.64
N TRP A 88 4.82 -14.05 23.57
CA TRP A 88 5.99 -13.58 24.31
C TRP A 88 6.46 -12.21 23.79
N GLU A 89 6.78 -11.31 24.72
CA GLU A 89 7.39 -10.00 24.46
C GLU A 89 8.44 -9.69 25.53
N CYS A 90 9.41 -8.84 25.17
CA CYS A 90 10.41 -8.35 26.11
C CYS A 90 9.91 -7.10 26.85
N ARG A 91 9.81 -7.20 28.18
CA ARG A 91 9.65 -6.04 29.05
C ARG A 91 11.01 -5.59 29.55
N CYS A 92 11.54 -4.52 28.97
CA CYS A 92 12.87 -4.01 29.31
C CYS A 92 12.94 -3.46 30.73
N SER A 93 14.13 -3.60 31.33
CA SER A 93 14.48 -2.99 32.61
C SER A 93 14.68 -1.48 32.43
N GLU A 94 14.67 -0.73 33.52
CA GLU A 94 14.92 0.71 33.48
C GLU A 94 16.28 1.01 32.79
N GLY A 95 16.27 1.94 31.83
CA GLY A 95 17.45 2.29 31.04
C GLY A 95 17.70 1.40 29.82
N TRP A 96 16.77 0.51 29.43
CA TRP A 96 16.90 -0.32 28.22
C TRP A 96 15.61 -0.29 27.39
N ASP A 97 15.75 -0.38 26.06
CA ASP A 97 14.64 -0.44 25.11
C ASP A 97 15.01 -1.31 23.88
N GLY A 98 14.10 -1.38 22.90
CA GLY A 98 14.21 -2.24 21.73
C GLY A 98 13.43 -3.54 21.87
N ALA A 99 13.19 -4.22 20.74
CA ALA A 99 12.37 -5.44 20.69
C ALA A 99 12.93 -6.60 21.55
N ASP A 100 14.24 -6.58 21.81
CA ASP A 100 15.01 -7.52 22.61
C ASP A 100 15.79 -6.83 23.73
N CYS A 101 15.44 -5.60 24.11
CA CYS A 101 16.13 -4.84 25.17
C CYS A 101 17.65 -4.70 24.94
N ASN A 102 18.10 -4.65 23.70
CA ASN A 102 19.51 -4.49 23.37
C ASN A 102 19.95 -3.03 23.27
N VAL A 103 19.00 -2.09 23.27
CA VAL A 103 19.30 -0.66 23.17
C VAL A 103 19.42 -0.13 24.58
N LEU A 104 20.62 0.33 24.94
CA LEU A 104 20.83 1.08 26.17
C LEU A 104 20.23 2.47 25.95
N LEU A 105 19.56 3.02 26.97
CA LEU A 105 19.01 4.38 26.91
C LEU A 105 19.96 5.37 27.58
N GLU A 106 19.95 6.61 27.10
CA GLU A 106 20.68 7.70 27.72
C GLU A 106 20.26 7.91 29.19
N GLN A 107 21.23 7.86 30.10
CA GLN A 107 21.00 7.97 31.55
C GLN A 107 21.11 9.40 32.08
N SER A 108 21.86 10.26 31.40
CA SER A 108 22.18 11.62 31.83
C SER A 108 21.94 12.63 30.70
N CYS A 109 20.73 13.15 30.62
CA CYS A 109 20.29 14.05 29.54
C CYS A 109 20.84 15.49 29.59
N ASN A 110 21.99 15.74 30.22
CA ASN A 110 22.60 17.08 30.31
C ASN A 110 24.12 17.09 30.55
N ASP A 111 24.83 16.01 30.25
CA ASP A 111 26.27 15.90 30.48
C ASP A 111 27.12 15.95 29.19
N GLY A 112 26.47 16.05 28.03
CA GLY A 112 27.12 16.15 26.72
C GLY A 112 27.81 14.87 26.29
N ARG A 113 27.47 13.73 26.91
CA ARG A 113 28.02 12.43 26.57
C ARG A 113 26.94 11.56 25.94
N ASP A 114 27.43 10.70 25.07
CA ASP A 114 26.66 9.65 24.41
C ASP A 114 26.92 8.37 25.22
N ASN A 115 26.06 8.11 26.21
CA ASN A 115 26.27 7.05 27.20
C ASN A 115 25.88 5.67 26.67
N ASP A 116 24.97 5.62 25.70
CA ASP A 116 24.56 4.40 24.98
C ASP A 116 25.33 4.14 23.68
N LYS A 117 26.10 5.14 23.22
CA LYS A 117 26.98 5.09 22.04
C LYS A 117 26.22 4.89 20.74
N ASP A 118 25.00 5.41 20.67
CA ASP A 118 24.19 5.37 19.45
C ASP A 118 24.53 6.54 18.48
N GLY A 119 25.36 7.48 18.93
CA GLY A 119 25.80 8.66 18.19
C GLY A 119 24.99 9.92 18.48
N LEU A 120 24.06 9.88 19.43
CA LEU A 120 23.28 11.01 19.93
C LEU A 120 23.67 11.31 21.39
N ALA A 121 23.48 12.55 21.84
CA ALA A 121 23.77 12.95 23.21
C ALA A 121 22.71 13.91 23.75
N ASP A 122 22.45 13.83 25.05
CA ASP A 122 21.48 14.69 25.76
C ASP A 122 20.13 14.79 25.02
N CYS A 123 19.71 16.00 24.63
CA CYS A 123 18.42 16.24 23.99
C CYS A 123 18.39 15.97 22.48
N GLU A 124 19.52 15.60 21.88
CA GLU A 124 19.53 15.04 20.51
C GLU A 124 18.94 13.64 20.49
N ASP A 125 19.06 12.95 21.62
CA ASP A 125 18.50 11.65 21.86
C ASP A 125 16.96 11.71 22.09
N PRO A 126 16.16 10.88 21.40
CA PRO A 126 14.71 10.83 21.58
C PRO A 126 14.27 10.44 23.00
N GLU A 127 15.01 9.61 23.71
CA GLU A 127 14.61 9.08 25.02
C GLU A 127 14.68 10.16 26.10
N CYS A 128 15.66 11.04 25.98
CA CYS A 128 15.82 12.20 26.85
C CYS A 128 14.68 13.21 26.74
N CYS A 129 13.89 13.21 25.68
CA CYS A 129 12.75 14.10 25.54
C CYS A 129 11.62 13.84 26.54
N SER A 130 11.56 12.64 27.12
CA SER A 130 10.67 12.34 28.25
C SER A 130 11.14 12.99 29.55
N HIS A 131 12.44 13.30 29.65
CA HIS A 131 13.06 13.90 30.81
C HIS A 131 12.79 15.42 30.88
N HIS A 132 12.63 15.93 32.10
CA HIS A 132 12.26 17.32 32.33
C HIS A 132 13.29 18.35 31.80
N LEU A 133 14.55 17.94 31.68
CA LEU A 133 15.65 18.78 31.18
C LEU A 133 15.52 19.10 29.68
N CYS A 134 15.04 18.15 28.87
CA CYS A 134 14.93 18.31 27.42
C CYS A 134 13.54 18.73 26.95
N ARG A 135 12.57 18.88 27.86
CA ARG A 135 11.19 19.24 27.52
C ARG A 135 11.04 20.57 26.76
N SER A 136 11.96 21.52 26.99
CA SER A 136 12.00 22.81 26.28
C SER A 136 12.92 22.81 25.06
N SER A 137 13.61 21.69 24.77
CA SER A 137 14.46 21.56 23.59
C SER A 137 13.60 21.58 22.32
N GLN A 138 14.11 22.24 21.26
CA GLN A 138 13.44 22.24 19.95
C GLN A 138 13.40 20.84 19.32
N LEU A 139 14.33 19.96 19.68
CA LEU A 139 14.42 18.58 19.17
C LEU A 139 13.36 17.67 19.79
N CYS A 140 12.79 18.07 20.92
CA CYS A 140 11.75 17.34 21.65
C CYS A 140 10.34 17.87 21.39
N VAL A 141 10.20 18.80 20.43
CA VAL A 141 8.88 19.27 20.00
C VAL A 141 8.28 18.23 19.05
N SER A 142 7.07 17.77 19.36
CA SER A 142 6.34 16.79 18.57
C SER A 142 5.00 17.32 18.09
N ALA A 143 4.46 16.73 17.02
CA ALA A 143 3.09 17.00 16.59
C ALA A 143 2.07 16.39 17.57
N PRO A 144 0.89 17.01 17.76
CA PRO A 144 -0.19 16.41 18.55
C PRO A 144 -0.67 15.10 17.93
N LYS A 145 -1.25 14.20 18.74
CA LYS A 145 -1.86 12.96 18.22
C LYS A 145 -3.09 13.32 17.38
N PRO A 146 -3.26 12.75 16.16
CA PRO A 146 -4.39 13.07 15.28
C PRO A 146 -5.76 12.92 15.95
N ILE A 147 -5.91 11.88 16.77
CA ILE A 147 -7.16 11.58 17.48
C ILE A 147 -7.51 12.69 18.49
N ASP A 148 -6.52 13.27 19.18
CA ASP A 148 -6.74 14.33 20.16
C ASP A 148 -7.22 15.63 19.50
N ILE A 149 -6.75 15.91 18.27
CA ILE A 149 -7.26 17.02 17.46
C ILE A 149 -8.70 16.76 17.04
N LEU A 150 -8.99 15.56 16.53
CA LEU A 150 -10.35 15.20 16.11
C LEU A 150 -11.37 15.29 17.24
N LEU A 151 -11.00 14.93 18.48
CA LEU A 151 -11.88 15.06 19.65
C LEU A 151 -12.29 16.51 19.96
N ARG A 152 -11.51 17.50 19.49
CA ARG A 152 -11.79 18.93 19.66
C ARG A 152 -12.55 19.53 18.47
N LYS A 153 -12.73 18.77 17.38
CA LYS A 153 -13.34 19.23 16.14
C LYS A 153 -14.72 18.61 15.96
N GLN A 154 -15.57 19.29 15.19
CA GLN A 154 -16.86 18.73 14.83
C GLN A 154 -16.66 17.55 13.86
N PRO A 155 -17.39 16.43 14.04
CA PRO A 155 -17.30 15.32 13.11
C PRO A 155 -17.78 15.77 11.72
N PRO A 156 -17.08 15.38 10.64
CA PRO A 156 -17.49 15.73 9.30
C PRO A 156 -18.86 15.09 8.96
N ALA A 157 -19.56 15.68 7.99
CA ALA A 157 -20.80 15.12 7.49
C ALA A 157 -20.61 13.67 7.00
N ILE A 158 -21.65 12.84 7.10
CA ILE A 158 -21.61 11.45 6.63
C ILE A 158 -21.25 11.38 5.13
N THR A 159 -21.70 12.37 4.36
CA THR A 159 -21.41 12.54 2.92
C THR A 159 -20.16 13.36 2.64
N ALA A 160 -19.34 13.66 3.64
CA ALA A 160 -18.14 14.47 3.43
C ALA A 160 -17.15 13.77 2.51
N SER A 161 -16.48 14.55 1.67
CA SER A 161 -15.41 14.08 0.78
C SER A 161 -14.21 13.56 1.56
N PHE A 162 -13.28 12.88 0.89
CA PHE A 162 -12.01 12.48 1.52
C PHE A 162 -11.28 13.69 2.11
N PHE A 163 -11.13 14.76 1.31
CA PHE A 163 -10.47 15.97 1.75
C PHE A 163 -11.15 16.61 2.97
N GLU A 164 -12.48 16.74 2.98
CA GLU A 164 -13.21 17.31 4.12
C GLU A 164 -13.00 16.50 5.41
N ARG A 165 -12.85 15.17 5.31
CA ARG A 165 -12.57 14.30 6.47
C ARG A 165 -11.14 14.41 6.97
N MET A 166 -10.19 14.69 6.07
CA MET A 166 -8.75 14.81 6.38
C MET A 166 -8.29 16.25 6.61
N LYS A 167 -9.12 17.25 6.30
CA LYS A 167 -8.81 18.67 6.42
C LYS A 167 -8.37 19.06 7.82
N PHE A 168 -8.85 18.34 8.85
CA PHE A 168 -8.43 18.57 10.23
C PHE A 168 -6.91 18.55 10.40
N LEU A 169 -6.13 17.83 9.56
CA LEU A 169 -4.67 17.76 9.62
C LEU A 169 -3.98 19.10 9.34
N ILE A 170 -4.58 19.95 8.50
CA ILE A 170 -4.01 21.21 8.00
C ILE A 170 -4.68 22.47 8.58
N GLU A 171 -5.66 22.30 9.47
CA GLU A 171 -6.29 23.43 10.16
C GLU A 171 -5.35 24.09 11.18
N ASP A 172 -5.63 25.34 11.52
CA ASP A 172 -4.85 26.08 12.52
C ASP A 172 -4.75 25.32 13.85
N GLY A 173 -3.52 25.21 14.36
CA GLY A 173 -3.22 24.49 15.60
C GLY A 173 -3.32 22.97 15.51
N SER A 174 -3.22 22.40 14.30
CA SER A 174 -3.25 20.96 14.05
C SER A 174 -1.86 20.33 13.87
N LEU A 175 -1.74 19.28 13.04
CA LEU A 175 -0.56 18.47 12.84
C LEU A 175 0.41 19.06 11.82
N GLN A 176 -0.13 19.66 10.76
CA GLN A 176 0.63 20.22 9.65
C GLN A 176 0.67 21.74 9.78
N ASN A 177 1.84 22.23 10.20
CA ASN A 177 2.08 23.63 10.46
C ASN A 177 2.36 24.39 9.16
N TYR A 178 1.90 25.64 9.10
CA TYR A 178 2.08 26.56 7.96
C TYR A 178 1.47 26.08 6.64
N ALA A 179 0.59 25.07 6.67
CA ALA A 179 -0.16 24.62 5.52
C ALA A 179 -1.18 25.69 5.10
N ARG A 180 -1.21 26.04 3.81
CA ARG A 180 -2.23 26.91 3.24
C ARG A 180 -3.33 26.07 2.59
N PRO A 181 -4.58 26.08 3.11
CA PRO A 181 -5.65 25.23 2.57
C PRO A 181 -5.88 25.39 1.06
N GLU A 182 -5.63 26.57 0.49
CA GLU A 182 -5.83 26.86 -0.93
C GLU A 182 -4.84 26.12 -1.86
N THR A 183 -3.77 25.56 -1.30
CA THR A 183 -2.76 24.79 -2.06
C THR A 183 -3.20 23.34 -2.32
N PHE A 184 -4.19 22.86 -1.57
CA PHE A 184 -4.70 21.50 -1.68
C PHE A 184 -5.90 21.45 -2.61
N ASN A 185 -5.87 20.55 -3.58
CA ASN A 185 -7.02 20.29 -4.42
C ASN A 185 -7.86 19.15 -3.82
N GLU A 186 -9.08 19.50 -3.41
CA GLU A 186 -9.99 18.63 -2.66
C GLU A 186 -10.29 17.29 -3.36
N SER A 187 -10.16 17.22 -4.68
CA SER A 187 -10.46 16.03 -5.48
C SER A 187 -9.30 15.04 -5.59
N ARG A 188 -8.08 15.45 -5.21
CA ARG A 188 -6.85 14.63 -5.34
C ARG A 188 -6.04 14.55 -4.06
N SER A 189 -6.38 15.29 -3.01
CA SER A 189 -5.64 15.25 -1.75
C SER A 189 -5.56 13.83 -1.19
N ALA A 190 -4.45 13.52 -0.57
CA ALA A 190 -4.13 12.22 0.01
C ALA A 190 -3.31 12.43 1.27
N VAL A 191 -3.28 11.43 2.15
CA VAL A 191 -2.49 11.50 3.39
C VAL A 191 -1.34 10.51 3.29
N VAL A 192 -0.13 11.00 3.48
CA VAL A 192 1.07 10.18 3.63
C VAL A 192 1.33 9.97 5.11
N ARG A 193 1.41 8.71 5.52
CA ARG A 193 1.75 8.32 6.88
C ARG A 193 3.01 7.44 6.85
N GLY A 194 3.90 7.67 7.80
CA GLY A 194 5.13 6.88 7.91
C GLY A 194 5.69 6.92 9.32
N ARG A 195 6.71 6.10 9.55
CA ARG A 195 7.46 6.06 10.80
C ARG A 195 8.93 6.33 10.50
N VAL A 196 9.56 7.20 11.28
CA VAL A 196 10.98 7.53 11.19
C VAL A 196 11.68 6.96 12.42
N VAL A 197 12.79 6.25 12.22
CA VAL A 197 13.52 5.56 13.27
C VAL A 197 15.04 5.76 13.18
N THR A 198 15.74 5.52 14.28
CA THR A 198 17.21 5.41 14.32
C THR A 198 17.69 4.12 13.65
N ALA A 199 19.00 3.97 13.46
CA ALA A 199 19.62 2.72 13.00
C ALA A 199 19.28 1.51 13.89
N MET A 200 19.03 1.75 15.19
CA MET A 200 18.64 0.73 16.17
C MET A 200 17.12 0.46 16.21
N GLY A 201 16.33 1.19 15.40
CA GLY A 201 14.88 1.00 15.29
C GLY A 201 14.03 1.80 16.29
N MET A 202 14.64 2.69 17.08
CA MET A 202 13.93 3.58 18.01
C MET A 202 13.20 4.70 17.29
N GLY A 203 12.02 5.08 17.75
CA GLY A 203 11.20 6.13 17.11
C GLY A 203 11.83 7.51 17.24
N LEU A 204 12.16 8.15 16.11
CA LEU A 204 12.76 9.48 16.12
C LEU A 204 11.67 10.55 16.23
N MET A 205 11.60 11.23 17.36
CA MET A 205 10.67 12.36 17.56
C MET A 205 11.25 13.70 17.10
N GLY A 206 10.39 14.63 16.67
CA GLY A 206 10.81 15.96 16.24
C GLY A 206 11.52 16.02 14.87
N VAL A 207 11.41 14.97 14.07
CA VAL A 207 11.84 14.99 12.66
C VAL A 207 10.87 15.86 11.87
N ARG A 208 11.39 16.88 11.19
CA ARG A 208 10.61 17.71 10.28
C ARG A 208 10.39 16.97 8.98
N VAL A 209 9.12 16.74 8.65
CA VAL A 209 8.69 16.11 7.40
C VAL A 209 7.91 17.12 6.56
N SER A 210 8.40 17.41 5.36
CA SER A 210 7.79 18.36 4.42
C SER A 210 7.83 17.84 2.98
N THR A 211 7.04 18.45 2.10
CA THR A 211 7.15 18.22 0.65
C THR A 211 8.10 19.22 0.00
N SER A 212 8.37 19.06 -1.30
CA SER A 212 9.08 20.06 -2.11
C SER A 212 8.33 21.39 -2.27
N THR A 213 7.04 21.44 -1.93
CA THR A 213 6.18 22.63 -2.03
C THR A 213 6.05 23.29 -0.66
N PRO A 214 6.76 24.40 -0.37
CA PRO A 214 6.81 24.96 0.99
C PRO A 214 5.44 25.39 1.54
N MET A 215 4.52 25.74 0.64
CA MET A 215 3.18 26.22 0.96
C MET A 215 2.23 25.12 1.45
N GLU A 216 2.58 23.84 1.22
CA GLU A 216 1.89 22.71 1.84
C GLU A 216 2.27 22.59 3.33
N GLY A 217 3.32 23.25 3.79
CA GLY A 217 3.72 23.23 5.20
C GLY A 217 4.54 21.99 5.58
N PHE A 218 4.60 21.68 6.88
CA PHE A 218 5.34 20.54 7.40
C PHE A 218 4.70 19.97 8.66
N THR A 219 5.01 18.71 8.96
CA THR A 219 4.67 18.09 10.25
C THR A 219 5.93 17.67 11.01
N LEU A 220 5.79 17.34 12.29
CA LEU A 220 6.85 16.79 13.13
C LEU A 220 6.49 15.36 13.51
N THR A 221 7.47 14.47 13.54
CA THR A 221 7.25 13.12 14.08
C THR A 221 6.94 13.17 15.58
N ARG A 222 6.12 12.21 16.00
CA ARG A 222 5.71 12.01 17.40
C ARG A 222 6.73 11.18 18.17
N GLU A 223 6.45 10.95 19.46
CA GLU A 223 7.23 10.10 20.38
C GLU A 223 7.54 8.71 19.80
N ASP A 224 6.63 8.14 19.01
CA ASP A 224 6.76 6.83 18.39
C ASP A 224 7.43 6.87 17.00
N GLY A 225 7.88 8.05 16.57
CA GLY A 225 8.45 8.32 15.25
C GLY A 225 7.42 8.45 14.13
N TRP A 226 6.12 8.35 14.42
CA TRP A 226 5.09 8.45 13.37
C TRP A 226 4.77 9.90 12.99
N PHE A 227 4.48 10.09 11.71
CA PHE A 227 3.99 11.36 11.16
C PHE A 227 2.79 11.13 10.25
N ASP A 228 1.99 12.18 10.05
CA ASP A 228 0.88 12.22 9.09
C ASP A 228 0.95 13.56 8.35
N LEU A 229 1.00 13.51 7.02
CA LEU A 229 1.16 14.69 6.16
C LEU A 229 0.12 14.63 5.03
N LEU A 230 -0.75 15.64 4.95
CA LEU A 230 -1.65 15.84 3.82
C LEU A 230 -0.87 16.41 2.64
N VAL A 231 -1.05 15.83 1.47
CA VAL A 231 -0.39 16.20 0.21
C VAL A 231 -1.38 16.17 -0.96
N ASN A 232 -1.02 16.77 -2.09
CA ASN A 232 -1.72 16.51 -3.33
C ASN A 232 -1.31 15.14 -3.89
N GLY A 233 -2.24 14.17 -3.89
CA GLY A 233 -2.07 12.89 -4.57
C GLY A 233 -2.22 13.03 -6.09
N GLY A 234 -1.85 12.00 -6.84
CA GLY A 234 -1.72 12.19 -8.30
C GLY A 234 -0.69 11.30 -8.96
N GLY A 235 0.43 11.14 -8.27
CA GLY A 235 1.70 10.71 -8.81
C GLY A 235 2.73 10.63 -7.69
N ALA A 236 3.99 10.89 -8.01
CA ALA A 236 5.09 10.80 -7.07
C ALA A 236 5.26 12.10 -6.29
N VAL A 237 5.36 12.02 -4.96
CA VAL A 237 5.60 13.14 -4.06
C VAL A 237 6.99 13.00 -3.46
N THR A 238 7.76 14.08 -3.48
CA THR A 238 9.06 14.15 -2.80
C THR A 238 8.87 14.56 -1.35
N LEU A 239 9.29 13.71 -0.43
CA LEU A 239 9.28 13.96 1.01
C LEU A 239 10.71 14.27 1.47
N GLN A 240 10.84 15.32 2.27
CA GLN A 240 12.09 15.78 2.86
C GLN A 240 12.04 15.57 4.38
N PHE A 241 13.07 14.93 4.91
CA PHE A 241 13.23 14.62 6.33
C PHE A 241 14.42 15.38 6.87
N GLY A 242 14.22 16.20 7.90
CA GLY A 242 15.27 17.00 8.52
C GLY A 242 15.20 16.95 10.05
N ARG A 243 16.32 16.58 10.68
CA ARG A 243 16.53 16.62 12.14
C ARG A 243 18.02 16.69 12.40
N SER A 244 18.49 17.62 13.23
CA SER A 244 19.89 17.59 13.71
C SER A 244 20.08 16.45 14.70
N PRO A 245 21.22 15.73 14.73
CA PRO A 245 22.44 15.88 13.91
C PRO A 245 22.43 15.11 12.58
N PHE A 246 21.30 14.52 12.19
CA PHE A 246 21.18 13.70 10.99
C PHE A 246 21.30 14.53 9.70
N ARG A 247 21.91 13.94 8.67
CA ARG A 247 21.90 14.54 7.32
C ARG A 247 20.46 14.55 6.77
N PRO A 248 20.01 15.64 6.13
CA PRO A 248 18.70 15.67 5.49
C PRO A 248 18.55 14.55 4.46
N GLN A 249 17.46 13.81 4.51
CA GLN A 249 17.16 12.72 3.58
C GLN A 249 15.93 13.07 2.75
N THR A 250 15.88 12.54 1.52
CA THR A 250 14.77 12.75 0.60
C THR A 250 14.30 11.42 0.04
N TYR A 251 12.99 11.18 0.08
CA TYR A 251 12.36 9.98 -0.45
C TYR A 251 11.24 10.36 -1.43
N ILE A 252 11.06 9.53 -2.44
CA ILE A 252 10.02 9.73 -3.45
C ILE A 252 9.01 8.60 -3.32
N VAL A 253 7.75 8.98 -3.17
CA VAL A 253 6.66 8.06 -2.84
C VAL A 253 5.54 8.26 -3.84
N ASN A 254 5.04 7.19 -4.45
CA ASN A 254 3.81 7.25 -5.23
C ASN A 254 2.60 7.39 -4.31
N VAL A 255 1.87 8.48 -4.48
CA VAL A 255 0.71 8.84 -3.66
C VAL A 255 -0.57 8.78 -4.51
N PRO A 256 -1.46 7.81 -4.25
CA PRO A 256 -2.76 7.72 -4.93
C PRO A 256 -3.68 8.89 -4.56
N TRP A 257 -4.80 9.01 -5.29
CA TRP A 257 -5.78 10.07 -5.06
C TRP A 257 -6.74 9.65 -3.95
N ASN A 258 -7.05 10.55 -3.01
CA ASN A 258 -8.09 10.34 -1.99
C ASN A 258 -7.90 9.09 -1.12
N GLU A 259 -6.65 8.75 -0.81
CA GLU A 259 -6.30 7.59 0.01
C GLU A 259 -5.29 7.98 1.10
N VAL A 260 -5.26 7.18 2.17
CA VAL A 260 -4.22 7.26 3.19
C VAL A 260 -3.16 6.19 2.87
N VAL A 261 -1.99 6.62 2.40
CA VAL A 261 -0.88 5.75 2.04
C VAL A 261 0.10 5.63 3.20
N ILE A 262 0.58 4.40 3.44
CA ILE A 262 1.60 4.12 4.44
C ILE A 262 2.90 3.82 3.70
N ILE A 263 3.94 4.57 4.02
CA ILE A 263 5.28 4.37 3.45
C ILE A 263 6.09 3.42 4.32
N ASP A 264 7.11 2.82 3.72
CA ASP A 264 8.07 2.00 4.46
C ASP A 264 8.80 2.85 5.51
N THR A 265 9.26 2.19 6.58
CA THR A 265 9.95 2.86 7.69
C THR A 265 11.22 3.56 7.19
N VAL A 266 11.35 4.84 7.54
CA VAL A 266 12.51 5.67 7.18
C VAL A 266 13.55 5.56 8.29
N VAL A 267 14.76 5.13 7.95
CA VAL A 267 15.89 5.05 8.89
C VAL A 267 16.82 6.24 8.67
N MET A 268 17.01 7.06 9.70
CA MET A 268 17.95 8.19 9.63
C MET A 268 19.33 7.78 10.15
N TRP A 269 20.38 8.28 9.49
CA TRP A 269 21.78 7.98 9.78
C TRP A 269 22.57 9.26 10.10
N THR A 270 23.45 9.21 11.09
CA THR A 270 24.34 10.31 11.49
C THR A 270 25.65 10.31 10.70
N GLY A 271 26.10 9.15 10.19
CA GLY A 271 27.35 8.95 9.44
C GLY A 271 27.20 8.74 7.92
N GLU A 272 28.33 8.48 7.24
CA GLU A 272 28.40 8.12 5.81
C GLU A 272 28.13 6.63 5.54
N ASP A 273 27.20 6.04 6.29
CA ASP A 273 26.71 4.71 5.94
C ASP A 273 25.80 4.85 4.71
N LYS A 274 26.44 4.87 3.55
CA LYS A 274 25.79 4.45 2.32
C LYS A 274 25.39 3.01 2.57
N THR A 275 24.11 2.77 2.79
CA THR A 275 23.54 1.45 2.57
C THR A 275 23.95 1.05 1.16
N VAL A 276 24.91 0.13 1.08
CA VAL A 276 25.26 -0.51 -0.18
C VAL A 276 24.01 -1.29 -0.53
N SER A 277 23.21 -0.71 -1.43
CA SER A 277 22.18 -1.44 -2.16
C SER A 277 22.93 -2.52 -2.94
N MET A 278 23.10 -3.67 -2.31
CA MET A 278 23.53 -4.87 -3.01
C MET A 278 22.47 -5.13 -4.05
N GLY A 279 22.87 -5.15 -5.32
CA GLY A 279 21.96 -5.41 -6.42
C GLY A 279 21.10 -6.66 -6.16
N PRO A 280 19.90 -6.72 -6.73
CA PRO A 280 18.91 -7.75 -6.41
C PRO A 280 19.53 -9.15 -6.50
N HIS A 281 19.55 -9.86 -5.37
CA HIS A 281 19.99 -11.25 -5.34
C HIS A 281 18.84 -12.15 -5.80
N ALA A 282 19.06 -12.94 -6.86
CA ALA A 282 18.03 -13.83 -7.38
C ALA A 282 17.81 -15.02 -6.42
N CYS A 283 16.69 -15.01 -5.71
CA CYS A 283 16.33 -16.09 -4.79
C CYS A 283 15.69 -17.27 -5.55
N ARG A 284 16.52 -18.25 -5.92
CA ARG A 284 16.15 -19.38 -6.79
C ARG A 284 15.17 -20.38 -6.16
N ALA A 285 15.06 -20.43 -4.84
CA ALA A 285 14.16 -21.36 -4.15
C ALA A 285 12.67 -20.96 -4.24
N HIS A 286 12.37 -19.72 -4.62
CA HIS A 286 11.00 -19.24 -4.70
C HIS A 286 10.36 -19.58 -6.05
N ASP A 287 9.28 -20.35 -5.99
CA ASP A 287 8.44 -20.64 -7.14
C ASP A 287 7.28 -19.64 -7.16
N TYR A 288 7.36 -18.66 -8.08
CA TYR A 288 6.36 -17.61 -8.23
C TYR A 288 5.00 -18.13 -8.64
N ASP A 289 4.90 -19.30 -9.27
CA ASP A 289 3.61 -19.87 -9.73
C ASP A 289 2.91 -20.65 -8.63
N LEU A 290 3.68 -21.37 -7.80
CA LEU A 290 3.15 -22.13 -6.67
C LEU A 290 2.89 -21.26 -5.44
N MET A 291 3.79 -20.33 -5.12
CA MET A 291 3.74 -19.49 -3.92
C MET A 291 2.87 -18.24 -4.13
N LYS A 292 1.62 -18.45 -4.57
CA LYS A 292 0.62 -17.39 -4.75
C LYS A 292 -0.43 -17.44 -3.62
N PRO A 293 -0.59 -16.38 -2.82
CA PRO A 293 -1.62 -16.33 -1.80
C PRO A 293 -3.01 -16.19 -2.44
N VAL A 294 -4.03 -16.76 -1.79
CA VAL A 294 -5.43 -16.59 -2.19
C VAL A 294 -6.09 -15.59 -1.24
N VAL A 295 -6.59 -14.48 -1.78
CA VAL A 295 -7.25 -13.42 -1.02
C VAL A 295 -8.71 -13.33 -1.43
N LEU A 296 -9.62 -13.65 -0.50
CA LEU A 296 -11.06 -13.62 -0.71
C LEU A 296 -11.71 -12.67 0.28
N ALA A 297 -12.49 -11.72 -0.22
CA ALA A 297 -13.31 -10.85 0.62
C ALA A 297 -14.73 -10.78 0.05
N THR A 298 -15.72 -10.86 0.92
CA THR A 298 -17.13 -10.69 0.56
C THR A 298 -17.53 -9.24 0.84
N TRP A 299 -17.69 -8.45 -0.21
CA TRP A 299 -18.14 -7.05 -0.10
C TRP A 299 -19.48 -6.79 -0.80
N LYS A 300 -19.85 -7.66 -1.76
CA LYS A 300 -21.10 -7.55 -2.53
C LYS A 300 -22.06 -8.66 -2.11
N HIS A 301 -23.06 -8.30 -1.33
CA HIS A 301 -24.16 -9.18 -1.03
C HIS A 301 -25.28 -8.89 -2.04
N GLY A 302 -25.24 -9.58 -3.19
CA GLY A 302 -26.12 -9.31 -4.33
C GLY A 302 -27.62 -9.47 -4.08
N PHE A 303 -28.01 -10.01 -2.92
CA PHE A 303 -29.38 -10.36 -2.54
C PHE A 303 -29.81 -9.83 -1.18
N GLN A 304 -29.10 -8.83 -0.61
CA GLN A 304 -29.51 -8.24 0.66
C GLN A 304 -30.80 -7.43 0.50
N GLY A 305 -31.85 -7.85 1.20
CA GLY A 305 -33.11 -7.12 1.35
C GLY A 305 -34.02 -7.04 0.12
N ALA A 306 -34.93 -6.08 0.13
CA ALA A 306 -36.07 -5.90 -0.79
C ALA A 306 -37.34 -6.73 -0.48
N CYS A 307 -37.41 -7.35 0.70
CA CYS A 307 -38.64 -7.93 1.24
C CYS A 307 -39.06 -7.19 2.52
N PRO A 308 -39.53 -5.93 2.43
CA PRO A 308 -39.86 -5.15 3.62
C PRO A 308 -41.04 -5.73 4.39
N ASP A 309 -41.83 -6.64 3.82
CA ASP A 309 -43.02 -7.17 4.49
C ASP A 309 -42.74 -8.41 5.36
N LYS A 310 -41.50 -8.95 5.35
CA LYS A 310 -41.17 -10.19 6.05
C LYS A 310 -39.75 -10.17 6.62
N SER A 311 -39.59 -10.77 7.80
CA SER A 311 -38.27 -11.07 8.37
C SER A 311 -37.61 -12.24 7.63
N SER A 312 -36.28 -12.21 7.50
CA SER A 312 -35.53 -13.19 6.73
C SER A 312 -34.10 -13.39 7.26
N ILE A 313 -33.53 -14.56 6.98
CA ILE A 313 -32.13 -14.89 7.24
C ILE A 313 -31.42 -15.02 5.90
N LEU A 314 -30.36 -14.24 5.72
CA LEU A 314 -29.55 -14.19 4.50
C LEU A 314 -28.26 -14.99 4.71
N ALA A 315 -28.31 -16.27 4.34
CA ALA A 315 -27.29 -17.27 4.69
C ALA A 315 -25.89 -16.91 4.16
N GLU A 316 -25.79 -16.41 2.93
CA GLU A 316 -24.53 -16.09 2.25
C GLU A 316 -23.76 -14.96 2.94
N SER A 317 -24.51 -14.01 3.52
CA SER A 317 -23.94 -12.90 4.27
C SER A 317 -23.98 -13.10 5.79
N GLN A 318 -24.63 -14.16 6.26
CA GLN A 318 -24.91 -14.39 7.68
C GLN A 318 -25.59 -13.17 8.33
N VAL A 319 -26.59 -12.61 7.64
CA VAL A 319 -27.31 -11.40 8.07
C VAL A 319 -28.76 -11.74 8.43
N VAL A 320 -29.25 -11.13 9.49
CA VAL A 320 -30.67 -11.16 9.87
C VAL A 320 -31.32 -9.86 9.42
N GLN A 321 -32.41 -9.99 8.68
CA GLN A 321 -33.33 -8.90 8.40
C GLN A 321 -34.60 -9.10 9.24
N GLU A 322 -34.94 -8.11 10.06
CA GLU A 322 -36.21 -8.08 10.77
C GLU A 322 -37.11 -7.01 10.17
N SER A 323 -38.40 -7.30 10.08
CA SER A 323 -39.40 -6.32 9.65
C SER A 323 -40.58 -6.25 10.60
N TYR A 324 -41.01 -5.03 10.89
CA TYR A 324 -42.16 -4.73 11.71
C TYR A 324 -43.09 -3.74 11.02
N GLN A 325 -44.29 -4.18 10.68
CA GLN A 325 -45.29 -3.32 10.06
C GLN A 325 -45.84 -2.32 11.08
N VAL A 326 -45.85 -1.03 10.73
CA VAL A 326 -46.45 0.02 11.55
C VAL A 326 -47.95 0.07 11.29
N PRO A 327 -48.81 -0.21 12.28
CA PRO A 327 -50.26 -0.28 12.06
C PRO A 327 -50.83 1.05 11.55
N GLY A 328 -51.71 0.99 10.56
CA GLY A 328 -52.43 2.15 10.03
C GLY A 328 -51.65 3.03 9.04
N THR A 329 -50.38 2.76 8.79
CA THR A 329 -49.56 3.55 7.85
C THR A 329 -49.24 2.82 6.55
N GLY A 330 -49.26 1.48 6.57
CA GLY A 330 -48.79 0.65 5.45
C GLY A 330 -47.27 0.66 5.28
N LEU A 331 -46.53 1.24 6.23
CA LEU A 331 -45.07 1.29 6.23
C LEU A 331 -44.49 0.17 7.09
N ASN A 332 -43.29 -0.28 6.73
CA ASN A 332 -42.53 -1.24 7.52
C ASN A 332 -41.28 -0.59 8.12
N LEU A 333 -41.01 -0.90 9.39
CA LEU A 333 -39.72 -0.70 10.01
C LEU A 333 -38.83 -1.91 9.70
N VAL A 334 -37.70 -1.67 9.05
CA VAL A 334 -36.76 -2.70 8.62
C VAL A 334 -35.43 -2.55 9.34
N TYR A 335 -35.00 -3.62 9.99
CA TYR A 335 -33.68 -3.77 10.61
C TYR A 335 -32.83 -4.76 9.81
N HIS A 336 -31.52 -4.50 9.73
CA HIS A 336 -30.60 -5.33 8.99
C HIS A 336 -29.27 -5.44 9.73
N SER A 337 -28.89 -6.65 10.17
CA SER A 337 -27.76 -6.83 11.08
C SER A 337 -26.39 -6.47 10.48
N SER A 338 -26.25 -6.43 9.14
CA SER A 338 -25.03 -5.95 8.48
C SER A 338 -24.69 -4.48 8.80
N ARG A 339 -25.69 -3.71 9.24
CA ARG A 339 -25.57 -2.29 9.62
C ARG A 339 -25.23 -2.11 11.11
N ALA A 340 -25.19 -3.21 11.87
CA ALA A 340 -24.81 -3.18 13.28
C ALA A 340 -23.29 -3.02 13.44
N ALA A 341 -22.85 -2.35 14.52
CA ALA A 341 -21.43 -2.12 14.79
C ALA A 341 -20.61 -3.42 14.98
N GLY A 342 -21.26 -4.51 15.41
CA GLY A 342 -20.62 -5.82 15.58
C GLY A 342 -20.39 -6.59 14.27
N TYR A 343 -20.96 -6.14 13.14
CA TYR A 343 -20.76 -6.81 11.86
C TYR A 343 -19.48 -6.28 11.20
N LEU A 344 -18.40 -7.06 11.33
CA LEU A 344 -17.08 -6.75 10.80
C LEU A 344 -16.95 -7.15 9.34
N SER A 345 -16.13 -6.43 8.58
CA SER A 345 -15.76 -6.83 7.22
C SER A 345 -14.53 -7.72 7.26
N THR A 346 -14.60 -8.91 6.65
CA THR A 346 -13.54 -9.92 6.78
C THR A 346 -12.81 -10.20 5.48
N ILE A 347 -11.49 -10.40 5.56
CA ILE A 347 -10.66 -10.96 4.49
C ILE A 347 -10.29 -12.38 4.88
N GLN A 348 -10.67 -13.35 4.05
CA GLN A 348 -10.23 -14.74 4.14
C GLN A 348 -8.98 -14.93 3.29
N LEU A 349 -7.93 -15.44 3.89
CA LEU A 349 -6.60 -15.55 3.31
C LEU A 349 -6.15 -17.01 3.36
N GLN A 350 -5.63 -17.51 2.25
CA GLN A 350 -4.76 -18.69 2.22
C GLN A 350 -3.36 -18.20 1.85
N LEU A 351 -2.42 -18.30 2.80
CA LEU A 351 -1.07 -17.73 2.67
C LEU A 351 -0.10 -18.70 2.01
N THR A 352 -0.31 -20.01 2.20
CA THR A 352 0.53 -21.06 1.63
C THR A 352 -0.30 -22.15 0.92
N PRO A 353 0.23 -22.75 -0.15
CA PRO A 353 -0.36 -23.93 -0.78
C PRO A 353 -0.19 -25.19 0.09
N GLU A 354 -0.77 -26.32 -0.35
CA GLU A 354 -0.68 -27.61 0.34
C GLU A 354 0.75 -28.20 0.33
N THR A 355 1.61 -27.76 -0.59
CA THR A 355 3.01 -28.19 -0.69
C THR A 355 3.93 -26.97 -0.69
N ILE A 356 4.87 -26.92 0.25
CA ILE A 356 5.82 -25.80 0.39
C ILE A 356 7.27 -26.27 0.27
N PRO A 357 8.21 -25.42 -0.19
CA PRO A 357 9.64 -25.73 -0.18
C PRO A 357 10.18 -25.90 1.23
N SER A 358 11.13 -26.81 1.43
CA SER A 358 11.73 -27.08 2.74
C SER A 358 12.63 -25.96 3.27
N SER A 359 13.10 -25.06 2.40
CA SER A 359 13.88 -23.88 2.79
C SER A 359 13.02 -22.72 3.30
N LEU A 360 11.68 -22.79 3.15
CA LEU A 360 10.77 -21.74 3.64
C LEU A 360 10.71 -21.80 5.17
N THR A 361 10.92 -20.67 5.85
CA THR A 361 10.96 -20.59 7.31
C THR A 361 9.81 -19.79 7.89
N LEU A 362 9.56 -18.59 7.36
CA LEU A 362 8.56 -17.65 7.87
C LEU A 362 7.71 -17.08 6.74
N ILE A 363 6.46 -16.77 7.08
CA ILE A 363 5.53 -16.04 6.23
C ILE A 363 5.14 -14.76 6.92
N HIS A 364 5.36 -13.63 6.26
CA HIS A 364 5.02 -12.30 6.75
C HIS A 364 3.73 -11.85 6.09
N LEU A 365 2.77 -11.35 6.87
CA LEU A 365 1.52 -10.81 6.37
C LEU A 365 1.44 -9.34 6.75
N ARG A 366 1.24 -8.48 5.75
CA ARG A 366 0.93 -7.06 5.93
C ARG A 366 -0.39 -6.73 5.26
N ILE A 367 -1.33 -6.15 6.00
CA ILE A 367 -2.61 -5.70 5.48
C ILE A 367 -2.73 -4.21 5.73
N THR A 368 -2.94 -3.44 4.66
CA THR A 368 -3.15 -1.99 4.73
C THR A 368 -4.56 -1.64 4.27
N ILE A 369 -5.32 -0.95 5.13
CA ILE A 369 -6.69 -0.49 4.86
C ILE A 369 -6.87 0.89 5.48
N GLU A 370 -7.14 1.92 4.67
CA GLU A 370 -7.52 3.26 5.17
C GLU A 370 -6.54 3.81 6.23
N GLY A 371 -5.24 3.64 5.98
CA GLY A 371 -4.15 4.05 6.87
C GLY A 371 -3.88 3.14 8.06
N ILE A 372 -4.65 2.06 8.27
CA ILE A 372 -4.35 1.02 9.26
C ILE A 372 -3.33 0.06 8.65
N LEU A 373 -2.22 -0.16 9.35
CA LEU A 373 -1.25 -1.22 9.06
C LEU A 373 -1.44 -2.35 10.05
N PHE A 374 -1.71 -3.55 9.56
CA PHE A 374 -1.71 -4.78 10.35
C PHE A 374 -0.55 -5.67 9.89
N GLU A 375 0.27 -6.12 10.83
CA GLU A 375 1.40 -7.02 10.55
C GLU A 375 1.28 -8.28 11.40
N LYS A 376 1.60 -9.44 10.80
CA LYS A 376 1.66 -10.72 11.50
C LYS A 376 2.62 -11.69 10.81
N THR A 377 3.38 -12.44 11.60
CA THR A 377 4.32 -13.46 11.10
C THR A 377 3.86 -14.87 11.47
N PHE A 378 4.01 -15.81 10.55
CA PHE A 378 3.62 -17.22 10.66
C PHE A 378 4.83 -18.13 10.43
N GLU A 379 4.86 -19.29 11.09
CA GLU A 379 5.82 -20.36 10.78
C GLU A 379 5.44 -20.99 9.45
N ALA A 380 6.44 -21.45 8.70
CA ALA A 380 6.22 -22.15 7.45
C ALA A 380 5.48 -23.48 7.66
N ASP A 381 4.22 -23.52 7.26
CA ASP A 381 3.39 -24.71 7.22
C ASP A 381 2.58 -24.73 5.92
N PRO A 382 2.23 -25.92 5.40
CA PRO A 382 1.34 -26.04 4.26
C PRO A 382 -0.09 -25.62 4.64
N GLY A 383 -0.80 -25.00 3.69
CA GLY A 383 -2.23 -24.70 3.81
C GLY A 383 -2.61 -23.68 4.90
N ILE A 384 -1.73 -22.72 5.22
CA ILE A 384 -2.00 -21.70 6.23
C ILE A 384 -3.19 -20.84 5.79
N LYS A 385 -4.22 -20.81 6.64
CA LYS A 385 -5.41 -19.97 6.46
C LYS A 385 -5.51 -18.96 7.59
N PHE A 386 -5.84 -17.72 7.26
CA PHE A 386 -6.01 -16.64 8.21
C PHE A 386 -7.25 -15.80 7.85
N THR A 387 -7.98 -15.33 8.84
CA THR A 387 -9.11 -14.40 8.63
C THR A 387 -8.80 -13.11 9.35
N TYR A 388 -8.68 -12.02 8.59
CA TYR A 388 -8.56 -10.68 9.13
C TYR A 388 -9.94 -10.03 9.24
N ALA A 389 -10.26 -9.43 10.37
CA ALA A 389 -11.53 -8.76 10.61
C ALA A 389 -11.32 -7.25 10.81
N TRP A 390 -12.00 -6.45 9.99
CA TRP A 390 -11.92 -4.99 10.00
C TRP A 390 -13.21 -4.38 10.54
N ASN A 391 -13.07 -3.43 11.46
CA ASN A 391 -14.16 -2.71 12.10
C ASN A 391 -14.73 -1.53 11.28
N ARG A 392 -14.33 -1.40 10.01
CA ARG A 392 -14.82 -0.36 9.08
C ARG A 392 -14.49 1.07 9.52
N LEU A 393 -13.46 1.22 10.36
CA LEU A 393 -12.90 2.51 10.76
C LEU A 393 -11.54 2.71 10.08
N ASN A 394 -11.20 3.95 9.79
CA ASN A 394 -9.84 4.31 9.37
C ASN A 394 -8.91 4.42 10.58
N VAL A 395 -7.64 4.73 10.32
CA VAL A 395 -6.62 4.87 11.37
C VAL A 395 -6.90 5.99 12.39
N TYR A 396 -7.74 6.96 12.03
CA TYR A 396 -8.17 8.05 12.88
C TYR A 396 -9.49 7.76 13.62
N ARG A 397 -9.96 6.50 13.60
CA ARG A 397 -11.23 6.03 14.19
C ARG A 397 -12.48 6.68 13.58
N GLN A 398 -12.37 7.26 12.39
CA GLN A 398 -13.52 7.75 11.63
C GLN A 398 -14.15 6.60 10.84
N ARG A 399 -15.48 6.64 10.64
CA ARG A 399 -16.18 5.64 9.83
C ARG A 399 -15.83 5.77 8.35
N VAL A 400 -15.43 4.67 7.75
CA VAL A 400 -15.21 4.57 6.30
C VAL A 400 -16.51 4.09 5.68
N TYR A 401 -17.12 4.89 4.81
CA TYR A 401 -18.39 4.56 4.18
C TYR A 401 -18.18 4.00 2.78
N GLY A 402 -19.05 3.09 2.35
CA GLY A 402 -19.05 2.58 0.97
C GLY A 402 -18.15 1.38 0.74
N VAL A 403 -17.28 1.42 -0.27
CA VAL A 403 -16.40 0.29 -0.61
C VAL A 403 -14.96 0.79 -0.67
N THR A 404 -14.10 0.19 0.15
CA THR A 404 -12.66 0.50 0.17
C THR A 404 -11.84 -0.66 -0.40
N THR A 405 -10.57 -0.40 -0.69
CA THR A 405 -9.61 -1.40 -1.17
C THR A 405 -8.60 -1.70 -0.06
N ALA A 406 -8.41 -2.98 0.22
CA ALA A 406 -7.34 -3.48 1.08
C ALA A 406 -6.14 -3.88 0.22
N LEU A 407 -4.95 -3.46 0.62
CA LEU A 407 -3.69 -3.94 0.09
C LEU A 407 -3.16 -5.05 1.01
N VAL A 408 -2.98 -6.25 0.47
CA VAL A 408 -2.49 -7.41 1.20
C VAL A 408 -1.13 -7.79 0.62
N LYS A 409 -0.06 -7.67 1.43
CA LYS A 409 1.27 -8.14 1.08
C LYS A 409 1.58 -9.42 1.84
N VAL A 410 1.99 -10.47 1.14
CA VAL A 410 2.42 -11.74 1.73
C VAL A 410 3.89 -11.96 1.39
N GLY A 411 4.74 -11.95 2.41
CA GLY A 411 6.18 -12.10 2.31
C GLY A 411 6.62 -13.53 2.62
N TYR A 412 7.46 -14.11 1.78
CA TYR A 412 8.03 -15.44 1.96
C TYR A 412 9.52 -15.33 2.30
N GLN A 413 9.92 -15.82 3.46
CA GLN A 413 11.29 -15.82 3.93
C GLN A 413 11.88 -17.24 3.88
N TYR A 414 13.07 -17.35 3.31
CA TYR A 414 13.76 -18.63 3.13
C TYR A 414 15.11 -18.64 3.86
N THR A 415 15.64 -19.82 4.17
CA THR A 415 16.98 -19.97 4.78
C THR A 415 18.11 -19.56 3.83
N ASP A 416 17.91 -19.70 2.52
CA ASP A 416 18.91 -19.48 1.47
C ASP A 416 18.79 -18.13 0.77
N CYS A 417 17.86 -17.28 1.22
CA CYS A 417 17.61 -15.95 0.68
C CYS A 417 17.65 -14.92 1.82
N LYS A 418 18.41 -13.84 1.63
CA LYS A 418 18.49 -12.76 2.62
C LYS A 418 17.22 -11.91 2.63
N ASP A 419 16.59 -11.74 1.47
CA ASP A 419 15.45 -10.86 1.29
C ASP A 419 14.12 -11.59 1.47
N VAL A 420 13.12 -10.87 1.97
CA VAL A 420 11.75 -11.37 2.02
C VAL A 420 11.08 -11.10 0.66
N LEU A 421 10.58 -12.15 0.01
CA LEU A 421 9.92 -12.04 -1.29
C LEU A 421 8.44 -11.74 -1.10
N TRP A 422 8.00 -10.58 -1.55
CA TRP A 422 6.63 -10.09 -1.34
C TRP A 422 5.75 -10.31 -2.56
N ASP A 423 4.62 -11.01 -2.38
CA ASP A 423 3.49 -10.99 -3.29
C ASP A 423 2.47 -9.94 -2.82
N VAL A 424 1.91 -9.17 -3.75
CA VAL A 424 0.99 -8.06 -3.45
C VAL A 424 -0.34 -8.31 -4.12
N GLN A 425 -1.39 -8.42 -3.32
CA GLN A 425 -2.77 -8.59 -3.76
C GLN A 425 -3.63 -7.40 -3.31
N THR A 426 -4.69 -7.13 -4.05
CA THR A 426 -5.70 -6.14 -3.66
C THR A 426 -7.07 -6.78 -3.61
N THR A 427 -7.88 -6.38 -2.62
CA THR A 427 -9.26 -6.86 -2.52
C THR A 427 -10.18 -5.75 -2.04
N LYS A 428 -11.47 -5.85 -2.39
CA LYS A 428 -12.47 -4.84 -2.00
C LYS A 428 -13.19 -5.26 -0.73
N LEU A 429 -13.45 -4.29 0.14
CA LEU A 429 -14.16 -4.48 1.40
C LEU A 429 -15.31 -3.49 1.52
N SER A 430 -16.41 -3.96 2.10
CA SER A 430 -17.52 -3.08 2.48
C SER A 430 -17.12 -2.24 3.70
N GLY A 431 -17.33 -0.94 3.63
CA GLY A 431 -17.30 -0.03 4.77
C GLY A 431 -18.63 -0.02 5.53
N HIS A 432 -18.84 1.04 6.31
CA HIS A 432 -20.09 1.37 6.97
C HIS A 432 -21.18 1.75 5.96
N ASP A 433 -22.41 1.35 6.28
CA ASP A 433 -23.61 1.92 5.68
C ASP A 433 -23.96 3.27 6.33
N MET A 434 -24.64 4.16 5.61
CA MET A 434 -25.12 5.42 6.17
C MET A 434 -26.42 5.16 6.93
N SER A 435 -26.63 5.93 8.00
CA SER A 435 -27.95 5.97 8.64
C SER A 435 -28.97 6.58 7.68
N ILE A 436 -30.11 5.90 7.48
CA ILE A 436 -31.17 6.37 6.58
C ILE A 436 -32.22 7.13 7.39
N SER A 437 -32.97 6.46 8.27
CA SER A 437 -34.09 7.08 9.01
C SER A 437 -33.75 7.54 10.42
N GLU A 438 -32.56 7.23 10.94
CA GLU A 438 -32.12 7.60 12.31
C GLU A 438 -33.05 7.09 13.44
N VAL A 439 -33.75 5.96 13.20
CA VAL A 439 -34.66 5.34 14.18
C VAL A 439 -33.99 4.16 14.89
N GLY A 440 -32.99 4.42 15.74
CA GLY A 440 -32.37 3.38 16.58
C GLY A 440 -31.81 2.17 15.83
N GLY A 441 -31.33 2.35 14.59
CA GLY A 441 -30.82 1.29 13.71
C GLY A 441 -31.87 0.68 12.76
N TRP A 442 -33.14 1.03 12.92
CA TRP A 442 -34.23 0.69 12.00
C TRP A 442 -34.40 1.75 10.92
N ASN A 443 -34.96 1.35 9.79
CA ASN A 443 -35.29 2.23 8.68
C ASN A 443 -36.76 2.10 8.30
N LEU A 444 -37.34 3.20 7.82
CA LEU A 444 -38.62 3.12 7.11
C LEU A 444 -38.36 2.59 5.71
N ASP A 445 -39.07 1.55 5.30
CA ASP A 445 -38.89 0.88 4.01
C ASP A 445 -38.85 1.83 2.80
N ILE A 446 -39.66 2.90 2.81
CA ILE A 446 -39.72 3.92 1.76
C ILE A 446 -38.66 5.03 1.85
N HIS A 447 -37.95 5.16 2.97
CA HIS A 447 -36.93 6.20 3.15
C HIS A 447 -35.59 5.68 2.65
N HIS A 448 -34.87 6.47 1.85
CA HIS A 448 -33.64 6.03 1.18
C HIS A 448 -32.58 7.11 1.29
N ARG A 449 -31.30 6.72 1.19
CA ARG A 449 -30.18 7.66 1.20
C ARG A 449 -29.20 7.35 0.08
N TYR A 450 -28.77 8.38 -0.63
CA TYR A 450 -27.78 8.26 -1.71
C TYR A 450 -26.44 8.84 -1.29
N ASN A 451 -25.40 8.01 -1.33
CA ASN A 451 -24.01 8.44 -1.22
C ASN A 451 -23.47 8.72 -2.62
N PHE A 452 -23.32 9.99 -2.98
CA PHE A 452 -22.86 10.39 -4.31
C PHE A 452 -21.35 10.19 -4.50
N HIS A 453 -20.54 10.34 -3.46
CA HIS A 453 -19.10 10.09 -3.52
C HIS A 453 -18.81 8.62 -3.78
N GLU A 454 -19.52 7.72 -3.12
CA GLU A 454 -19.37 6.26 -3.28
C GLU A 454 -20.23 5.69 -4.41
N GLY A 455 -21.24 6.44 -4.88
CA GLY A 455 -22.22 5.99 -5.86
C GLY A 455 -23.04 4.80 -5.36
N ILE A 456 -23.53 4.87 -4.12
CA ILE A 456 -24.32 3.81 -3.48
C ILE A 456 -25.66 4.38 -3.03
N LEU A 457 -26.75 3.80 -3.52
CA LEU A 457 -28.11 4.07 -3.03
C LEU A 457 -28.49 3.01 -2.00
N GLN A 458 -28.60 3.42 -0.74
CA GLN A 458 -29.03 2.60 0.38
C GLN A 458 -30.53 2.78 0.57
N LYS A 459 -31.29 1.71 0.38
CA LYS A 459 -32.74 1.72 0.49
C LYS A 459 -33.16 1.30 1.90
N GLY A 460 -34.32 1.81 2.30
CA GLY A 460 -34.94 1.58 3.60
C GLY A 460 -35.40 0.15 3.78
N ASP A 461 -35.76 -0.52 2.68
CA ASP A 461 -36.13 -1.94 2.58
C ASP A 461 -34.97 -2.94 2.80
N GLY A 462 -33.81 -2.45 3.25
CA GLY A 462 -32.60 -3.23 3.50
C GLY A 462 -31.68 -3.40 2.29
N SER A 463 -32.14 -3.08 1.07
CA SER A 463 -31.34 -3.29 -0.14
C SER A 463 -30.36 -2.16 -0.45
N ASN A 464 -29.20 -2.52 -1.01
CA ASN A 464 -28.15 -1.58 -1.41
C ASN A 464 -27.90 -1.67 -2.93
N MET A 465 -27.89 -0.54 -3.62
CA MET A 465 -27.61 -0.44 -5.06
C MET A 465 -26.27 0.26 -5.29
N TYR A 466 -25.27 -0.52 -5.71
CA TYR A 466 -23.92 -0.05 -6.03
C TYR A 466 -23.83 0.42 -7.49
N LEU A 467 -24.04 1.72 -7.73
CA LEU A 467 -24.11 2.29 -9.08
C LEU A 467 -22.75 2.28 -9.79
N LYS A 468 -21.65 2.52 -9.07
CA LYS A 468 -20.27 2.42 -9.63
C LYS A 468 -19.90 1.03 -10.14
N HIS A 469 -20.64 -0.01 -9.71
CA HIS A 469 -20.42 -1.40 -10.10
C HIS A 469 -21.44 -1.92 -11.12
N LYS A 470 -22.34 -1.06 -11.59
CA LYS A 470 -23.16 -1.34 -12.78
C LYS A 470 -22.28 -1.31 -14.05
N PRO A 471 -22.79 -1.81 -15.19
CA PRO A 471 -22.05 -1.75 -16.44
C PRO A 471 -21.53 -0.35 -16.72
N ARG A 472 -20.24 -0.27 -17.08
CA ARG A 472 -19.57 1.02 -17.33
C ARG A 472 -20.24 1.72 -18.49
N ILE A 473 -20.40 3.04 -18.38
CA ILE A 473 -20.94 3.89 -19.44
C ILE A 473 -19.75 4.38 -20.27
N ILE A 474 -19.83 4.19 -21.59
CA ILE A 474 -18.87 4.77 -22.54
C ILE A 474 -19.41 6.11 -22.99
N ARG A 475 -18.62 7.17 -22.83
CA ARG A 475 -18.96 8.52 -23.29
C ARG A 475 -17.82 9.10 -24.12
N THR A 476 -18.16 9.78 -25.21
CA THR A 476 -17.20 10.48 -26.04
C THR A 476 -16.78 11.79 -25.37
N THR A 477 -15.53 11.89 -24.95
CA THR A 477 -14.95 13.11 -24.35
C THR A 477 -14.44 14.08 -25.42
N LEU A 478 -13.92 13.57 -26.53
CA LEU A 478 -13.32 14.35 -27.61
C LEU A 478 -13.60 13.69 -28.96
N GLY A 479 -13.99 14.48 -29.97
CA GLY A 479 -14.25 14.02 -31.35
C GLY A 479 -15.71 13.70 -31.67
N ASP A 480 -16.10 13.89 -32.94
CA ASP A 480 -17.42 13.58 -33.52
C ASP A 480 -17.35 12.41 -34.53
N GLY A 481 -16.20 11.76 -34.67
CA GLY A 481 -15.95 10.72 -35.67
C GLY A 481 -15.52 11.23 -37.06
N HIS A 482 -15.47 12.54 -37.29
CA HIS A 482 -14.95 13.13 -38.52
C HIS A 482 -13.52 13.63 -38.33
N GLN A 483 -12.72 13.51 -39.38
CA GLN A 483 -11.34 13.99 -39.37
C GLN A 483 -11.28 15.51 -39.39
N ARG A 484 -10.43 16.09 -38.55
CA ARG A 484 -10.02 17.50 -38.67
C ARG A 484 -9.03 17.68 -39.83
N PRO A 485 -8.87 18.90 -40.36
CA PRO A 485 -7.75 19.21 -41.26
C PRO A 485 -6.39 19.03 -40.56
N LEU A 486 -5.34 18.79 -41.35
CA LEU A 486 -3.96 18.61 -40.88
C LEU A 486 -3.44 19.86 -40.15
N ASP A 487 -3.60 21.00 -40.81
CA ASP A 487 -3.40 22.32 -40.21
C ASP A 487 -4.74 22.78 -39.60
N CYS A 488 -4.76 22.91 -38.27
CA CYS A 488 -5.98 23.13 -37.51
C CYS A 488 -5.80 24.33 -36.58
N ALA A 489 -6.28 25.49 -37.03
CA ALA A 489 -6.27 26.72 -36.23
C ALA A 489 -7.32 26.72 -35.12
N ASP A 490 -8.44 26.02 -35.30
CA ASP A 490 -9.58 25.98 -34.35
C ASP A 490 -9.58 24.73 -33.43
N CYS A 491 -8.41 24.11 -33.24
CA CYS A 491 -8.26 22.88 -32.46
C CYS A 491 -8.16 23.09 -30.93
N ASP A 492 -8.09 24.35 -30.51
CA ASP A 492 -8.09 24.75 -29.11
C ASP A 492 -9.48 25.27 -28.73
N GLY A 493 -9.93 25.00 -27.50
CA GLY A 493 -11.24 25.41 -27.01
C GLY A 493 -11.87 24.40 -26.06
N ALA A 494 -13.20 24.33 -26.03
CA ALA A 494 -13.89 23.39 -25.15
C ALA A 494 -13.88 21.95 -25.70
N ALA A 495 -13.48 21.00 -24.86
CA ALA A 495 -13.56 19.58 -25.11
C ALA A 495 -15.00 19.15 -25.37
N GLY A 496 -15.15 18.14 -26.23
CA GLY A 496 -16.44 17.59 -26.56
C GLY A 496 -16.49 17.06 -27.99
N PRO A 497 -17.69 16.70 -28.47
CA PRO A 497 -17.84 16.11 -29.79
C PRO A 497 -17.43 17.07 -30.91
N LYS A 498 -17.60 18.38 -30.73
CA LYS A 498 -17.23 19.37 -31.74
C LYS A 498 -15.72 19.49 -31.98
N GLN A 499 -14.90 19.06 -31.03
CA GLN A 499 -13.45 19.10 -31.15
C GLN A 499 -12.95 17.87 -31.90
N ARG A 500 -12.77 18.00 -33.21
CA ARG A 500 -12.40 16.91 -34.10
C ARG A 500 -10.97 16.39 -33.83
N LEU A 501 -10.77 15.12 -34.14
CA LEU A 501 -9.50 14.41 -34.07
C LEU A 501 -9.06 14.04 -35.49
N LEU A 502 -7.76 13.87 -35.73
CA LEU A 502 -7.25 13.40 -37.01
C LEU A 502 -6.99 11.89 -36.95
N ALA A 503 -6.11 11.47 -36.04
CA ALA A 503 -5.81 10.06 -35.77
C ALA A 503 -5.13 9.94 -34.39
N PRO A 504 -5.88 9.71 -33.30
CA PRO A 504 -5.31 9.54 -31.98
C PRO A 504 -4.52 8.23 -31.89
N VAL A 505 -3.23 8.31 -31.57
CA VAL A 505 -2.30 7.16 -31.53
C VAL A 505 -1.74 6.86 -30.14
N ALA A 506 -1.74 7.86 -29.26
CA ALA A 506 -1.17 7.80 -27.92
C ALA A 506 -2.03 8.57 -26.90
N LEU A 507 -2.05 8.09 -25.66
CA LEU A 507 -2.75 8.69 -24.53
C LEU A 507 -1.87 8.58 -23.28
N ALA A 508 -1.82 9.63 -22.47
CA ALA A 508 -1.25 9.57 -21.14
C ALA A 508 -1.99 10.51 -20.18
N ALA A 509 -2.13 10.09 -18.93
CA ALA A 509 -2.75 10.89 -17.87
C ALA A 509 -1.66 11.57 -17.04
N ALA A 510 -1.87 12.84 -16.71
CA ALA A 510 -0.97 13.60 -15.87
C ALA A 510 -1.41 13.56 -14.39
N PRO A 511 -0.47 13.78 -13.44
CA PRO A 511 -0.77 13.80 -12.01
C PRO A 511 -1.82 14.83 -11.59
N ASP A 512 -2.01 15.89 -12.38
CA ASP A 512 -3.02 16.93 -12.15
C ASP A 512 -4.44 16.55 -12.63
N GLY A 513 -4.60 15.39 -13.26
CA GLY A 513 -5.86 14.91 -13.84
C GLY A 513 -6.09 15.27 -15.29
N SER A 514 -5.20 16.06 -15.91
CA SER A 514 -5.28 16.33 -17.35
C SER A 514 -4.89 15.10 -18.18
N ILE A 515 -5.41 15.05 -19.41
CA ILE A 515 -5.15 13.95 -20.35
C ILE A 515 -4.43 14.49 -21.57
N TYR A 516 -3.29 13.90 -21.89
CA TYR A 516 -2.56 14.17 -23.12
C TYR A 516 -3.01 13.20 -24.21
N VAL A 517 -3.35 13.75 -25.36
CA VAL A 517 -3.82 13.05 -26.55
C VAL A 517 -2.83 13.30 -27.67
N GLY A 518 -2.10 12.26 -28.06
CA GLY A 518 -1.29 12.25 -29.28
C GLY A 518 -2.19 12.07 -30.49
N ASP A 519 -2.70 13.17 -31.04
CA ASP A 519 -3.58 13.22 -32.19
C ASP A 519 -2.81 13.48 -33.48
N PHE A 520 -2.14 12.44 -33.97
CA PHE A 520 -1.27 12.49 -35.15
C PHE A 520 -0.21 13.59 -35.00
N ASN A 521 -0.25 14.64 -35.82
CA ASN A 521 0.72 15.75 -35.77
C ASN A 521 0.57 16.67 -34.56
N LEU A 522 -0.51 16.58 -33.78
CA LEU A 522 -0.73 17.43 -32.61
C LEU A 522 -0.72 16.60 -31.33
N VAL A 523 0.07 17.02 -30.34
CA VAL A 523 -0.07 16.55 -28.96
C VAL A 523 -0.89 17.58 -28.19
N ARG A 524 -2.11 17.19 -27.80
CA ARG A 524 -3.09 18.06 -27.16
C ARG A 524 -3.28 17.69 -25.71
N ARG A 525 -3.40 18.68 -24.84
CA ARG A 525 -3.74 18.51 -23.43
C ARG A 525 -5.21 18.87 -23.21
N VAL A 526 -5.96 17.93 -22.65
CA VAL A 526 -7.33 18.11 -22.18
C VAL A 526 -7.28 18.35 -20.68
N MET A 527 -7.56 19.57 -20.27
CA MET A 527 -7.55 20.05 -18.89
C MET A 527 -8.79 19.56 -18.12
N VAL A 528 -8.71 19.58 -16.79
CA VAL A 528 -9.79 19.14 -15.89
C VAL A 528 -11.05 20.01 -15.95
N ASP A 529 -10.92 21.26 -16.39
CA ASP A 529 -12.03 22.18 -16.66
C ASP A 529 -12.74 21.89 -18.01
N GLY A 530 -12.22 20.94 -18.78
CA GLY A 530 -12.71 20.60 -20.11
C GLY A 530 -12.12 21.48 -21.21
N THR A 531 -11.08 22.27 -20.97
CA THR A 531 -10.38 23.02 -22.03
C THR A 531 -9.36 22.13 -22.74
N VAL A 532 -9.26 22.24 -24.07
CA VAL A 532 -8.28 21.56 -24.92
C VAL A 532 -7.32 22.59 -25.47
N ARG A 533 -6.01 22.32 -25.36
CA ARG A 533 -4.95 23.13 -25.96
C ARG A 533 -3.86 22.28 -26.57
N THR A 534 -3.25 22.78 -27.64
CA THR A 534 -2.12 22.13 -28.31
C THR A 534 -0.82 22.47 -27.60
N VAL A 535 -0.06 21.45 -27.18
CA VAL A 535 1.21 21.61 -26.45
C VAL A 535 2.41 21.41 -27.37
N VAL A 536 2.32 20.44 -28.28
CA VAL A 536 3.38 20.15 -29.27
C VAL A 536 2.75 19.96 -30.65
N ARG A 537 3.38 20.55 -31.67
CA ARG A 537 3.13 20.26 -33.08
C ARG A 537 4.34 19.54 -33.67
N LEU A 538 4.11 18.32 -34.15
CA LEU A 538 5.11 17.48 -34.79
C LEU A 538 5.03 17.64 -36.31
N ASN A 539 6.18 17.65 -36.97
CA ASN A 539 6.24 17.63 -38.44
C ASN A 539 5.63 16.33 -38.98
N VAL A 540 4.96 16.43 -40.14
CA VAL A 540 4.25 15.30 -40.78
C VAL A 540 5.17 14.10 -41.02
N THR A 541 6.45 14.34 -41.31
CA THR A 541 7.45 13.29 -41.52
C THR A 541 7.72 12.46 -40.26
N ARG A 542 7.71 13.09 -39.07
CA ARG A 542 7.95 12.45 -37.76
C ARG A 542 6.78 11.57 -37.30
N VAL A 543 5.58 11.80 -37.85
CA VAL A 543 4.36 11.03 -37.50
C VAL A 543 4.01 9.97 -38.55
N ALA A 544 4.93 9.69 -39.48
CA ALA A 544 4.81 8.57 -40.42
C ALA A 544 4.69 7.22 -39.70
N TYR A 545 5.29 7.12 -38.50
CA TYR A 545 5.21 5.97 -37.63
C TYR A 545 4.52 6.31 -36.30
N ARG A 546 3.96 5.29 -35.66
CA ARG A 546 3.26 5.43 -34.38
C ARG A 546 4.25 5.79 -33.25
N TYR A 547 4.10 7.01 -32.73
CA TYR A 547 4.78 7.44 -31.50
C TYR A 547 4.02 7.02 -30.24
N HIS A 548 4.72 7.01 -29.11
CA HIS A 548 4.15 6.80 -27.78
C HIS A 548 4.47 8.01 -26.90
N ILE A 549 3.67 8.23 -25.88
CA ILE A 549 3.87 9.31 -24.92
C ILE A 549 3.82 8.78 -23.50
N ALA A 550 4.62 9.34 -22.61
CA ALA A 550 4.59 9.07 -21.17
C ALA A 550 4.88 10.34 -20.40
N LEU A 551 4.31 10.44 -19.20
CA LEU A 551 4.59 11.55 -18.29
C LEU A 551 5.40 11.05 -17.10
N SER A 552 6.31 11.89 -16.61
CA SER A 552 6.86 11.71 -15.29
C SER A 552 5.74 11.86 -14.25
N PRO A 553 5.58 10.90 -13.33
CA PRO A 553 4.65 11.04 -12.21
C PRO A 553 5.14 12.06 -11.17
N LEU A 554 6.41 12.47 -11.19
CA LEU A 554 7.04 13.32 -10.19
C LEU A 554 6.92 14.81 -10.51
N ASP A 555 7.27 15.20 -11.74
CA ASP A 555 7.33 16.60 -12.17
C ASP A 555 6.40 16.92 -13.36
N GLY A 556 5.71 15.91 -13.90
CA GLY A 556 4.80 16.10 -15.04
C GLY A 556 5.50 16.30 -16.39
N THR A 557 6.80 16.03 -16.49
CA THR A 557 7.54 16.09 -17.76
C THR A 557 6.99 15.10 -18.77
N LEU A 558 6.62 15.59 -19.96
CA LEU A 558 6.09 14.77 -21.05
C LEU A 558 7.21 14.31 -21.99
N TYR A 559 7.30 13.01 -22.19
CA TYR A 559 8.20 12.35 -23.14
C TYR A 559 7.42 11.80 -24.34
N ILE A 560 8.00 11.92 -25.53
CA ILE A 560 7.42 11.47 -26.80
C ILE A 560 8.47 10.64 -27.54
N SER A 561 8.19 9.39 -27.87
CA SER A 561 9.10 8.58 -28.71
C SER A 561 8.90 8.89 -30.18
N ASP A 562 9.95 9.24 -30.89
CA ASP A 562 9.93 9.50 -32.34
C ASP A 562 10.73 8.41 -33.06
N PRO A 563 10.05 7.37 -33.59
CA PRO A 563 10.73 6.24 -34.21
C PRO A 563 11.46 6.61 -35.50
N GLU A 564 10.97 7.61 -36.24
CA GLU A 564 11.54 8.02 -37.52
C GLU A 564 12.82 8.82 -37.32
N SER A 565 12.84 9.72 -36.33
CA SER A 565 14.05 10.48 -36.02
C SER A 565 15.04 9.72 -35.15
N HIS A 566 14.74 8.51 -34.69
CA HIS A 566 15.58 7.75 -33.74
C HIS A 566 15.84 8.52 -32.43
N GLN A 567 14.83 9.23 -31.93
CA GLN A 567 14.93 10.06 -30.73
C GLN A 567 13.77 9.85 -29.77
N ILE A 568 13.99 10.20 -28.50
CA ILE A 568 12.94 10.45 -27.52
C ILE A 568 12.99 11.93 -27.18
N LEU A 569 11.87 12.61 -27.39
CA LEU A 569 11.71 14.05 -27.18
C LEU A 569 11.19 14.29 -25.76
N ARG A 570 11.65 15.38 -25.13
CA ARG A 570 11.12 15.94 -23.89
C ARG A 570 10.45 17.27 -24.21
N VAL A 571 9.22 17.46 -23.74
CA VAL A 571 8.53 18.74 -23.82
C VAL A 571 9.15 19.73 -22.86
N ARG A 572 9.44 20.96 -23.31
CA ARG A 572 10.15 21.95 -22.50
C ARG A 572 9.27 22.49 -21.37
N ASN A 573 8.07 22.94 -21.71
CA ASN A 573 7.08 23.40 -20.75
C ASN A 573 5.67 22.95 -21.16
N PRO A 574 5.05 22.00 -20.43
CA PRO A 574 3.70 21.51 -20.74
C PRO A 574 2.58 22.55 -20.52
N ASP A 575 2.88 23.66 -19.85
CA ASP A 575 1.96 24.78 -19.61
C ASP A 575 2.15 25.95 -20.61
N ASP A 576 3.16 25.87 -21.49
CA ASP A 576 3.35 26.84 -22.56
C ASP A 576 2.66 26.39 -23.85
N PHE A 577 1.73 27.20 -24.32
CA PHE A 577 0.94 26.97 -25.54
C PHE A 577 1.27 27.99 -26.65
N SER A 578 2.24 28.88 -26.42
CA SER A 578 2.52 30.01 -27.32
C SER A 578 3.27 29.61 -28.59
N ASP A 579 4.19 28.66 -28.50
CA ASP A 579 4.96 28.11 -29.63
C ASP A 579 5.02 26.57 -29.59
N PRO A 580 3.93 25.87 -29.98
CA PRO A 580 3.88 24.41 -29.96
C PRO A 580 4.88 23.74 -30.91
N ASP A 581 5.39 24.46 -31.92
CA ASP A 581 6.32 23.93 -32.93
C ASP A 581 7.74 23.72 -32.35
N HIS A 582 8.14 24.53 -31.36
CA HIS A 582 9.47 24.47 -30.74
C HIS A 582 9.47 24.12 -29.23
N ASN A 583 8.32 23.71 -28.69
CA ASN A 583 8.17 23.37 -27.27
C ASN A 583 8.72 21.97 -26.89
N TRP A 584 9.82 21.54 -27.51
CA TRP A 584 10.44 20.24 -27.25
C TRP A 584 11.96 20.27 -27.46
N GLU A 585 12.64 19.25 -26.95
CA GLU A 585 14.06 18.99 -27.19
C GLU A 585 14.36 17.48 -27.16
N ALA A 586 15.49 17.05 -27.73
CA ALA A 586 15.91 15.66 -27.65
C ALA A 586 16.42 15.33 -26.24
N ALA A 587 15.80 14.32 -25.61
CA ALA A 587 16.23 13.77 -24.33
C ALA A 587 17.17 12.59 -24.51
N VAL A 588 16.82 11.68 -25.43
CA VAL A 588 17.57 10.48 -25.75
C VAL A 588 17.70 10.38 -27.27
N GLY A 589 18.85 9.98 -27.77
CA GLY A 589 19.08 9.75 -29.19
C GLY A 589 19.75 10.92 -29.90
N SER A 590 20.87 10.63 -30.55
CA SER A 590 21.60 11.56 -31.42
C SER A 590 20.89 11.83 -32.76
N GLY A 591 19.90 11.00 -33.10
CA GLY A 591 19.22 10.99 -34.39
C GLY A 591 19.82 9.99 -35.39
N GLU A 592 20.95 9.37 -35.04
CA GLU A 592 21.52 8.28 -35.82
C GLU A 592 20.91 6.93 -35.43
N ARG A 593 20.69 6.09 -36.44
CA ARG A 593 20.18 4.74 -36.27
C ARG A 593 21.25 3.81 -35.70
N CYS A 594 20.94 3.10 -34.61
CA CYS A 594 21.82 2.01 -34.17
C CYS A 594 21.67 0.76 -35.06
N LEU A 595 22.80 0.16 -35.44
CA LEU A 595 22.86 -1.08 -36.21
C LEU A 595 23.06 -2.30 -35.29
N PRO A 596 22.50 -3.48 -35.62
CA PRO A 596 22.76 -4.70 -34.86
C PRO A 596 24.27 -5.03 -34.83
N GLY A 597 24.82 -5.24 -33.63
CA GLY A 597 26.24 -5.55 -33.45
C GLY A 597 27.17 -4.33 -33.44
N ASP A 598 26.63 -3.12 -33.21
CA ASP A 598 27.42 -1.89 -33.02
C ASP A 598 28.49 -2.06 -31.92
N GLU A 599 29.75 -1.74 -32.24
CA GLU A 599 30.90 -1.95 -31.35
C GLU A 599 30.83 -1.09 -30.07
N ALA A 600 30.15 0.07 -30.15
CA ALA A 600 29.95 0.98 -29.02
C ALA A 600 28.67 0.68 -28.25
N HIS A 601 28.03 -0.47 -28.47
CA HIS A 601 26.78 -0.88 -27.82
C HIS A 601 25.71 0.21 -27.89
N CYS A 602 25.59 0.88 -29.05
CA CYS A 602 24.63 1.97 -29.26
C CYS A 602 24.77 3.15 -28.29
N GLY A 603 25.94 3.33 -27.66
CA GLY A 603 26.21 4.39 -26.68
C GLY A 603 25.75 4.08 -25.25
N ASP A 604 25.54 2.81 -24.90
CA ASP A 604 25.30 2.41 -23.51
C ASP A 604 26.49 2.77 -22.60
N GLY A 605 26.20 3.24 -21.39
CA GLY A 605 27.17 3.74 -20.41
C GLY A 605 27.59 5.20 -20.61
N ALA A 606 27.02 5.90 -21.60
CA ALA A 606 27.29 7.30 -21.91
C ALA A 606 26.02 8.17 -21.84
N LEU A 607 26.17 9.47 -22.11
CA LEU A 607 25.07 10.43 -22.09
C LEU A 607 23.98 10.06 -23.12
N ALA A 608 22.73 10.15 -22.68
CA ALA A 608 21.56 9.76 -23.44
C ALA A 608 21.40 10.49 -24.78
N ARG A 609 21.86 11.74 -24.85
CA ARG A 609 21.80 12.56 -26.07
C ARG A 609 22.71 12.05 -27.18
N ASP A 610 23.80 11.37 -26.81
CA ASP A 610 24.78 10.86 -27.78
C ASP A 610 24.47 9.42 -28.19
N ALA A 611 23.64 8.71 -27.42
CA ALA A 611 23.21 7.35 -27.71
C ALA A 611 22.54 7.25 -29.09
N LYS A 612 22.69 6.10 -29.75
CA LYS A 612 22.00 5.79 -31.01
C LYS A 612 20.83 4.90 -30.71
N LEU A 613 19.66 5.19 -31.28
CA LEU A 613 18.46 4.38 -31.08
C LEU A 613 18.16 3.57 -32.34
N ALA A 614 17.77 2.31 -32.18
CA ALA A 614 17.41 1.46 -33.31
C ALA A 614 16.00 1.78 -33.82
N TYR A 615 15.01 1.71 -32.93
CA TYR A 615 13.60 2.03 -33.18
C TYR A 615 12.88 2.20 -31.83
N PRO A 616 12.81 3.43 -31.27
CA PRO A 616 12.15 3.68 -29.99
C PRO A 616 10.63 3.49 -30.11
N LYS A 617 10.03 2.78 -29.14
CA LYS A 617 8.60 2.42 -29.10
C LYS A 617 7.93 2.95 -27.82
N GLY A 618 7.35 2.06 -27.02
CA GLY A 618 6.73 2.40 -25.76
C GLY A 618 7.75 3.01 -24.81
N VAL A 619 7.31 4.07 -24.11
CA VAL A 619 8.06 4.78 -23.09
C VAL A 619 7.31 4.68 -21.77
N ALA A 620 8.02 4.60 -20.65
CA ALA A 620 7.47 4.60 -19.30
C ALA A 620 8.44 5.31 -18.38
N VAL A 621 7.94 6.09 -17.42
CA VAL A 621 8.77 6.80 -16.45
C VAL A 621 8.45 6.23 -15.07
N SER A 622 9.48 5.86 -14.32
CA SER A 622 9.34 5.39 -12.94
C SER A 622 9.07 6.55 -11.98
N ALA A 623 8.71 6.22 -10.73
CA ALA A 623 8.44 7.22 -9.70
C ALA A 623 9.66 8.12 -9.40
N ASP A 624 10.85 7.57 -9.54
CA ASP A 624 12.14 8.23 -9.33
C ASP A 624 12.70 8.92 -10.60
N ASN A 625 11.89 9.16 -11.63
CA ASN A 625 12.30 9.84 -12.88
C ASN A 625 13.28 9.05 -13.77
N VAL A 626 13.36 7.72 -13.64
CA VAL A 626 14.09 6.89 -14.61
C VAL A 626 13.17 6.62 -15.81
N LEU A 627 13.65 6.94 -17.00
CA LEU A 627 12.91 6.74 -18.25
C LEU A 627 13.27 5.37 -18.84
N TYR A 628 12.32 4.46 -18.87
CA TYR A 628 12.42 3.17 -19.56
C TYR A 628 11.77 3.26 -20.94
N PHE A 629 12.41 2.66 -21.93
CA PHE A 629 11.90 2.66 -23.30
C PHE A 629 12.26 1.38 -24.04
N ALA A 630 11.33 0.92 -24.86
CA ALA A 630 11.59 -0.20 -25.75
C ALA A 630 12.31 0.31 -27.01
N ASP A 631 13.50 -0.23 -27.30
CA ASP A 631 14.31 0.12 -28.47
C ASP A 631 14.57 -1.13 -29.30
N GLY A 632 13.86 -1.27 -30.43
CA GLY A 632 13.89 -2.49 -31.23
C GLY A 632 13.36 -3.70 -30.46
N THR A 633 14.26 -4.58 -30.01
CA THR A 633 13.99 -5.80 -29.21
C THR A 633 14.42 -5.69 -27.75
N ASN A 634 15.09 -4.58 -27.39
CA ASN A 634 15.65 -4.38 -26.06
C ASN A 634 14.77 -3.41 -25.26
N ILE A 635 14.88 -3.47 -23.94
CA ILE A 635 14.42 -2.41 -23.04
C ILE A 635 15.69 -1.67 -22.63
N ARG A 636 15.68 -0.35 -22.74
CA ARG A 636 16.77 0.52 -22.28
C ARG A 636 16.23 1.50 -21.26
N MET A 637 17.10 2.03 -20.42
CA MET A 637 16.75 3.05 -19.45
C MET A 637 17.71 4.24 -19.53
N MET A 638 17.18 5.43 -19.25
CA MET A 638 17.95 6.64 -18.95
C MET A 638 17.78 6.96 -17.47
N ASP A 639 18.89 6.94 -16.72
CA ASP A 639 18.91 7.28 -15.31
C ASP A 639 18.82 8.79 -15.05
N ARG A 640 18.92 9.19 -13.77
CA ARG A 640 18.84 10.59 -13.33
C ARG A 640 20.03 11.44 -13.78
N ASP A 641 21.18 10.80 -13.96
CA ASP A 641 22.41 11.47 -14.42
C ASP A 641 22.41 11.61 -15.96
N GLY A 642 21.36 11.09 -16.61
CA GLY A 642 21.19 11.14 -18.06
C GLY A 642 22.03 10.09 -18.77
N ILE A 643 22.40 9.00 -18.11
CA ILE A 643 23.18 7.90 -18.67
C ILE A 643 22.22 6.81 -19.17
N VAL A 644 22.48 6.29 -20.38
CA VAL A 644 21.68 5.21 -20.95
C VAL A 644 22.31 3.85 -20.70
N THR A 645 21.49 2.87 -20.34
CA THR A 645 21.87 1.47 -20.19
C THR A 645 20.77 0.55 -20.74
N THR A 646 21.12 -0.72 -21.02
CA THR A 646 20.18 -1.76 -21.47
C THR A 646 19.84 -2.71 -20.34
#